data_AF-A0A5C6B884-F1
#
_entry.id   AF-A0A5C6B884-F1
#
_cell.length_a   1.000
_cell.length_b   1.000
_cell.length_c   1.000
_cell.angle_alpha   90.00
_cell.angle_beta   90.00
_cell.angle_gamma   90.00
#
_symmetry.space_group_name_H-M   'P 1'
#
loop_
_entity.id
_entity.type
_entity.pdbx_description
1 polymer ?
#
loop_
_entity_poly.entity_id
_entity_poly.type
_entity_poly.pdbx_seq_one_letter_code
_entity_poly.pdbx_strand_id
1 'polypeptide(L)'
;MTPADMPRQHRFRSTVRVAFLLLVAMLASQPHAHAATPDATTQTYDVVIYGGTSAAVTAAVQVKQMGKSVIIVCPDKHLGGLTSGGLGWTDTGNKAVIGGLARDFYHRIYLEYQKPERWPFQSSSEYGNKGQGTEAIDGDNRTMWIFEPRVAEKVFDDYVAEYDIPVHRQRWLDREHGVTKSAGRIQSIQMLSGERYAGKIFMDTTYEGDLMAAADISFHVGRESRDTYGEEYNGVQTGVLHHGHHFGGLPPISPYRVPGDPGSGVLPRISPDPPGEKYSGDHRVQAYCFRMCLTDHDPNRVPFAKPDGYDPDQYELMARIYQAGWRDTFNKFDPIPNHKTDTNNHGPMSTDNIGFNYDYPNASYERRQEIIDEHRRYQQGWLYFICTDPRVPEATRKKMQQWGLAKDEFVDNGHWPHQLYIREARRMIGSYVMTENELLKRQPTPQSVGMGSYTMDSHNVQRYITPEGDVQNEGDIGVSTKGPYQIAYGSLVPKADECTNLFVPVCLSSSHIAFGSIRMEPVFMILGQSAATAAVMAIDDNVSVQQVDYDRLKQRIEADGQVLTYSGSIDPQKSVSVKSLPGIVVDDDQATLTGQWKQSQANGPYVQYGYQHHVNAKDYEPTATFSPTLQTGTYEVRMAFPRNTNRATNVPVTVRHRGGQTEVKVNQRVTPPIDDQWVSLGKFEFDANQPAAVVVGSHGTDGYVIIDAVQFLKVETK
;
A
#
# COMPACT_ATOMS: atom_id res chain seq x y z
N MET A 1 -17.80 -74.84 30.83
CA MET A 1 -17.49 -76.27 30.67
C MET A 1 -16.22 -76.39 29.84
N THR A 2 -15.14 -76.90 30.43
CA THR A 2 -14.15 -77.76 29.74
C THR A 2 -14.82 -79.15 29.49
N PRO A 3 -14.28 -80.10 28.67
CA PRO A 3 -12.83 -80.37 28.50
C PRO A 3 -12.32 -81.00 27.16
N ALA A 4 -11.00 -81.27 27.16
CA ALA A 4 -10.31 -82.42 26.54
C ALA A 4 -10.08 -82.46 25.00
N ASP A 5 -9.02 -83.10 24.45
CA ASP A 5 -8.06 -84.06 25.03
C ASP A 5 -6.62 -84.05 24.42
N MET A 6 -5.60 -84.18 25.29
CA MET A 6 -4.37 -85.04 25.31
C MET A 6 -3.61 -85.56 24.01
N PRO A 7 -2.37 -86.17 24.11
CA PRO A 7 -1.15 -85.76 24.84
C PRO A 7 0.26 -86.12 24.19
N ARG A 8 1.32 -85.44 24.67
CA ARG A 8 2.76 -85.84 24.92
C ARG A 8 3.49 -87.06 24.26
N GLN A 9 4.78 -86.84 23.92
CA GLN A 9 6.00 -87.65 24.26
C GLN A 9 7.25 -86.73 24.05
N HIS A 10 8.22 -86.46 24.97
CA HIS A 10 9.28 -87.28 25.62
C HIS A 10 10.31 -87.88 24.62
N ARG A 11 11.66 -87.79 24.68
CA ARG A 11 12.74 -87.49 25.69
C ARG A 11 14.01 -86.92 24.96
N PHE A 12 15.23 -86.69 25.51
CA PHE A 12 15.81 -86.10 26.77
C PHE A 12 17.36 -86.39 26.77
N ARG A 13 18.25 -85.43 27.11
CA ARG A 13 19.73 -85.51 27.39
C ARG A 13 20.68 -85.37 26.17
N SER A 14 21.93 -84.85 26.26
CA SER A 14 22.60 -83.92 27.21
C SER A 14 24.03 -83.54 26.72
N THR A 15 24.45 -82.27 26.88
CA THR A 15 25.86 -81.75 26.95
C THR A 15 26.92 -82.15 25.90
N VAL A 16 27.56 -81.14 25.28
CA VAL A 16 29.02 -80.85 25.34
C VAL A 16 29.29 -79.42 24.81
N ARG A 17 30.30 -78.72 25.36
CA ARG A 17 30.77 -77.36 24.98
C ARG A 17 31.65 -77.46 23.70
N VAL A 18 31.89 -76.44 22.86
CA VAL A 18 32.73 -75.23 23.05
C VAL A 18 32.69 -74.40 21.73
N ALA A 19 32.85 -73.07 21.82
CA ALA A 19 33.23 -72.13 20.73
C ALA A 19 32.41 -72.08 19.42
N PHE A 20 31.47 -71.13 19.33
CA PHE A 20 31.39 -70.16 18.21
C PHE A 20 30.38 -69.01 18.52
N LEU A 21 30.55 -68.28 19.64
CA LEU A 21 29.57 -67.28 20.09
C LEU A 21 30.18 -66.03 20.77
N LEU A 22 31.30 -65.54 20.21
CA LEU A 22 31.96 -64.29 20.65
C LEU A 22 32.51 -63.43 19.50
N LEU A 23 31.94 -63.55 18.28
CA LEU A 23 32.34 -62.73 17.12
C LEU A 23 31.17 -62.21 16.25
N VAL A 24 29.96 -62.13 16.80
CA VAL A 24 28.78 -61.54 16.13
C VAL A 24 28.10 -60.44 16.97
N ALA A 25 28.52 -60.26 18.23
CA ALA A 25 27.98 -59.26 19.16
C ALA A 25 28.87 -58.00 19.31
N MET A 26 29.66 -57.64 18.29
CA MET A 26 30.48 -56.42 18.25
C MET A 26 30.49 -55.72 16.87
N LEU A 27 29.48 -55.97 16.02
CA LEU A 27 29.36 -55.37 14.68
C LEU A 27 27.96 -54.80 14.36
N ALA A 28 27.16 -54.48 15.39
CA ALA A 28 25.80 -53.92 15.23
C ALA A 28 25.55 -52.68 16.11
N SER A 29 26.61 -51.94 16.42
CA SER A 29 26.53 -50.63 17.11
C SER A 29 27.58 -49.67 16.56
N GLN A 30 27.67 -49.55 15.23
CA GLN A 30 28.06 -48.26 14.69
C GLN A 30 26.88 -47.32 14.95
N PRO A 31 27.10 -46.09 15.46
CA PRO A 31 26.06 -45.08 15.34
C PRO A 31 25.74 -44.97 13.86
N HIS A 32 24.46 -45.00 13.50
CA HIS A 32 24.06 -44.37 12.25
C HIS A 32 24.41 -42.90 12.41
N ALA A 33 25.60 -42.52 11.94
CA ALA A 33 25.86 -41.16 11.55
C ALA A 33 24.69 -40.81 10.63
N HIS A 34 23.79 -39.96 11.13
CA HIS A 34 23.00 -39.14 10.23
C HIS A 34 24.05 -38.53 9.31
N ALA A 35 23.99 -38.88 8.03
CA ALA A 35 24.74 -38.13 7.04
C ALA A 35 24.26 -36.69 7.22
N ALA A 36 25.13 -35.85 7.78
CA ALA A 36 24.82 -34.45 7.95
C ALA A 36 24.41 -33.98 6.56
N THR A 37 23.19 -33.47 6.44
CA THR A 37 22.77 -32.72 5.26
C THR A 37 23.90 -31.73 4.99
N PRO A 38 24.51 -31.74 3.79
CA PRO A 38 25.73 -31.01 3.53
C PRO A 38 25.52 -29.57 3.97
N ASP A 39 26.35 -29.14 4.93
CA ASP A 39 26.15 -27.92 5.72
C ASP A 39 25.88 -26.76 4.75
N ALA A 40 24.65 -26.25 4.75
CA ALA A 40 24.13 -25.52 3.61
C ALA A 40 24.96 -24.26 3.39
N THR A 41 25.70 -24.22 2.27
CA THR A 41 26.69 -23.18 2.00
C THR A 41 26.05 -21.81 2.13
N THR A 42 26.46 -21.06 3.15
CA THR A 42 25.89 -19.74 3.44
C THR A 42 26.27 -18.79 2.31
N GLN A 43 25.27 -18.28 1.60
CA GLN A 43 25.46 -17.34 0.50
C GLN A 43 25.47 -15.92 1.09
N THR A 44 26.40 -15.08 0.65
CA THR A 44 26.59 -13.73 1.20
C THR A 44 26.36 -12.67 0.14
N TYR A 45 25.53 -11.69 0.46
CA TYR A 45 25.21 -10.54 -0.39
C TYR A 45 25.37 -9.23 0.40
N ASP A 46 25.36 -8.08 -0.27
CA ASP A 46 25.29 -6.79 0.40
C ASP A 46 23.87 -6.58 1.00
N VAL A 47 22.84 -6.87 0.19
CA VAL A 47 21.43 -6.80 0.59
C VAL A 47 20.72 -8.15 0.36
N VAL A 48 19.99 -8.63 1.37
CA VAL A 48 19.14 -9.83 1.26
C VAL A 48 17.67 -9.39 1.37
N ILE A 49 16.89 -9.61 0.31
CA ILE A 49 15.46 -9.26 0.25
C ILE A 49 14.65 -10.54 0.48
N TYR A 50 13.75 -10.52 1.47
CA TYR A 50 12.80 -11.60 1.74
C TYR A 50 11.38 -11.22 1.31
N GLY A 51 10.81 -11.96 0.36
CA GLY A 51 9.48 -11.72 -0.24
C GLY A 51 9.52 -11.48 -1.76
N GLY A 52 8.44 -11.83 -2.47
CA GLY A 52 8.33 -11.77 -3.94
C GLY A 52 7.45 -10.65 -4.50
N THR A 53 7.11 -9.63 -3.71
CA THR A 53 6.21 -8.54 -4.10
C THR A 53 6.82 -7.56 -5.12
N SER A 54 6.00 -6.65 -5.65
CA SER A 54 6.44 -5.54 -6.50
C SER A 54 7.52 -4.65 -5.85
N ALA A 55 7.47 -4.47 -4.52
CA ALA A 55 8.55 -3.83 -3.74
C ALA A 55 9.88 -4.60 -3.79
N ALA A 56 9.85 -5.94 -3.80
CA ALA A 56 11.05 -6.77 -3.82
C ALA A 56 11.86 -6.57 -5.10
N VAL A 57 11.17 -6.55 -6.25
CA VAL A 57 11.80 -6.40 -7.57
C VAL A 57 12.38 -5.00 -7.75
N THR A 58 11.60 -3.96 -7.42
CA THR A 58 12.06 -2.56 -7.53
C THR A 58 13.20 -2.24 -6.56
N ALA A 59 13.17 -2.78 -5.34
CA ALA A 59 14.31 -2.73 -4.42
C ALA A 59 15.55 -3.40 -5.03
N ALA A 60 15.44 -4.63 -5.54
CA ALA A 60 16.57 -5.35 -6.11
C ALA A 60 17.21 -4.64 -7.33
N VAL A 61 16.38 -4.07 -8.22
CA VAL A 61 16.83 -3.26 -9.36
C VAL A 61 17.62 -2.05 -8.87
N GLN A 62 17.11 -1.30 -7.87
CA GLN A 62 17.81 -0.14 -7.31
C GLN A 62 19.16 -0.53 -6.68
N VAL A 63 19.22 -1.62 -5.89
CA VAL A 63 20.49 -2.10 -5.29
C VAL A 63 21.53 -2.42 -6.37
N LYS A 64 21.09 -3.02 -7.50
CA LYS A 64 21.96 -3.34 -8.65
C LYS A 64 22.38 -2.10 -9.44
N GLN A 65 21.48 -1.14 -9.65
CA GLN A 65 21.79 0.17 -10.27
C GLN A 65 22.79 0.98 -9.43
N MET A 66 22.82 0.78 -8.11
CA MET A 66 23.82 1.35 -7.20
C MET A 66 25.07 0.47 -7.00
N GLY A 67 25.23 -0.59 -7.80
CA GLY A 67 26.48 -1.37 -7.87
C GLY A 67 26.74 -2.30 -6.67
N LYS A 68 25.71 -2.70 -5.92
CA LYS A 68 25.82 -3.68 -4.83
C LYS A 68 25.26 -5.05 -5.22
N SER A 69 25.66 -6.08 -4.49
CA SER A 69 25.14 -7.44 -4.65
C SER A 69 23.81 -7.61 -3.90
N VAL A 70 22.83 -8.24 -4.55
CA VAL A 70 21.50 -8.48 -3.99
C VAL A 70 21.02 -9.89 -4.32
N ILE A 71 20.13 -10.41 -3.49
CA ILE A 71 19.32 -11.60 -3.77
C ILE A 71 17.88 -11.36 -3.33
N ILE A 72 16.92 -11.88 -4.10
CA ILE A 72 15.54 -12.06 -3.66
C ILE A 72 15.36 -13.53 -3.24
N VAL A 73 14.88 -13.75 -2.03
CA VAL A 73 14.50 -15.08 -1.51
C VAL A 73 13.03 -15.00 -1.12
N CYS A 74 12.16 -15.84 -1.69
CA CYS A 74 10.72 -15.67 -1.51
C CYS A 74 9.95 -17.00 -1.43
N PRO A 75 8.86 -17.08 -0.65
CA PRO A 75 7.97 -18.25 -0.64
C PRO A 75 7.23 -18.41 -1.98
N ASP A 76 7.10 -17.30 -2.71
CA ASP A 76 6.37 -17.18 -3.96
C ASP A 76 7.03 -17.97 -5.11
N LYS A 77 6.20 -18.40 -6.07
CA LYS A 77 6.65 -18.95 -7.35
C LYS A 77 6.69 -17.87 -8.45
N HIS A 78 5.73 -16.96 -8.41
CA HIS A 78 5.53 -15.86 -9.36
C HIS A 78 5.88 -14.53 -8.67
N LEU A 79 6.54 -13.62 -9.37
CA LEU A 79 6.97 -12.33 -8.82
C LEU A 79 5.94 -11.23 -9.11
N GLY A 80 5.89 -10.21 -8.25
CA GLY A 80 5.05 -9.02 -8.43
C GLY A 80 3.85 -8.93 -7.49
N GLY A 81 3.66 -9.92 -6.61
CA GLY A 81 2.60 -9.88 -5.58
C GLY A 81 1.20 -9.75 -6.19
N LEU A 82 0.41 -8.76 -5.75
CA LEU A 82 -0.94 -8.53 -6.29
C LEU A 82 -0.93 -7.98 -7.71
N THR A 83 0.10 -7.22 -8.10
CA THR A 83 0.19 -6.61 -9.44
C THR A 83 0.19 -7.69 -10.55
N SER A 84 0.85 -8.82 -10.31
CA SER A 84 0.79 -10.03 -11.17
C SER A 84 -0.22 -11.08 -10.66
N GLY A 85 -0.65 -10.99 -9.41
CA GLY A 85 -1.58 -11.90 -8.75
C GLY A 85 -3.07 -11.59 -8.94
N GLY A 86 -3.43 -10.65 -9.83
CA GLY A 86 -4.82 -10.37 -10.22
C GLY A 86 -5.26 -8.91 -10.14
N LEU A 87 -4.48 -8.03 -9.49
CA LEU A 87 -4.75 -6.58 -9.43
C LEU A 87 -4.25 -5.92 -10.72
N GLY A 88 -5.02 -6.11 -11.79
CA GLY A 88 -4.78 -5.54 -13.11
C GLY A 88 -5.35 -4.13 -13.28
N TRP A 89 -6.37 -3.75 -12.48
CA TRP A 89 -6.93 -2.40 -12.43
C TRP A 89 -6.26 -1.64 -11.28
N THR A 90 -5.18 -0.91 -11.58
CA THR A 90 -4.32 -0.33 -10.54
C THR A 90 -5.02 0.76 -9.74
N ASP A 91 -5.23 0.48 -8.45
CA ASP A 91 -5.72 1.42 -7.45
C ASP A 91 -4.75 2.62 -7.32
N THR A 92 -5.09 3.72 -7.99
CA THR A 92 -4.30 4.96 -8.04
C THR A 92 -5.15 6.18 -7.78
N GLY A 93 -4.60 7.13 -7.02
CA GLY A 93 -5.17 8.46 -6.87
C GLY A 93 -4.59 9.42 -7.91
N ASN A 94 -3.66 10.26 -7.47
CA ASN A 94 -2.94 11.17 -8.34
C ASN A 94 -1.70 10.48 -8.94
N LYS A 95 -1.70 10.24 -10.25
CA LYS A 95 -0.59 9.61 -10.98
C LYS A 95 0.68 10.47 -11.02
N ALA A 96 0.58 11.79 -10.82
CA ALA A 96 1.73 12.71 -10.86
C ALA A 96 2.70 12.52 -9.68
N VAL A 97 2.33 11.79 -8.63
CA VAL A 97 3.24 11.45 -7.52
C VAL A 97 3.88 10.06 -7.65
N ILE A 98 3.63 9.36 -8.76
CA ILE A 98 4.28 8.09 -9.08
C ILE A 98 5.51 8.37 -9.95
N GLY A 99 6.69 8.25 -9.34
CA GLY A 99 7.99 8.45 -9.97
C GLY A 99 8.86 7.19 -9.98
N GLY A 100 10.14 7.36 -10.30
CA GLY A 100 11.18 6.33 -10.21
C GLY A 100 10.84 5.02 -10.93
N LEU A 101 11.25 3.89 -10.34
CA LEU A 101 11.03 2.54 -10.88
C LEU A 101 9.55 2.16 -10.91
N ALA A 102 8.71 2.71 -10.01
CA ALA A 102 7.26 2.52 -10.08
C ALA A 102 6.69 3.11 -11.38
N ARG A 103 7.15 4.31 -11.80
CA ARG A 103 6.78 4.89 -13.10
C ARG A 103 7.35 4.10 -14.28
N ASP A 104 8.60 3.63 -14.17
CA ASP A 104 9.23 2.81 -15.23
C ASP A 104 8.47 1.49 -15.45
N PHE A 105 7.95 0.86 -14.39
CA PHE A 105 7.07 -0.31 -14.51
C PHE A 105 5.85 -0.01 -15.38
N TYR A 106 5.07 1.04 -15.08
CA TYR A 106 3.91 1.41 -15.91
C TYR A 106 4.28 1.89 -17.32
N HIS A 107 5.51 2.39 -17.52
CA HIS A 107 6.06 2.66 -18.85
C HIS A 107 6.34 1.37 -19.63
N ARG A 108 6.91 0.34 -18.98
CA ARG A 108 7.16 -0.98 -19.59
C ARG A 108 5.86 -1.70 -19.93
N ILE A 109 4.83 -1.60 -19.09
CA ILE A 109 3.47 -2.08 -19.42
C ILE A 109 2.95 -1.37 -20.68
N TYR A 110 3.06 -0.03 -20.75
CA TYR A 110 2.68 0.73 -21.95
C TYR A 110 3.40 0.22 -23.21
N LEU A 111 4.71 -0.04 -23.11
CA LEU A 111 5.54 -0.57 -24.21
C LEU A 111 5.14 -1.99 -24.64
N GLU A 112 4.74 -2.87 -23.72
CA GLU A 112 4.16 -4.17 -24.08
C GLU A 112 2.89 -3.98 -24.91
N TYR A 113 1.95 -3.13 -24.46
CA TYR A 113 0.69 -2.90 -25.17
C TYR A 113 0.79 -2.07 -26.46
N GLN A 114 1.96 -1.56 -26.83
CA GLN A 114 2.21 -1.07 -28.20
C GLN A 114 2.32 -2.19 -29.24
N LYS A 115 2.49 -3.44 -28.79
CA LYS A 115 2.73 -4.60 -29.66
C LYS A 115 1.40 -5.25 -30.08
N PRO A 116 1.15 -5.49 -31.38
CA PRO A 116 -0.12 -6.09 -31.84
C PRO A 116 -0.45 -7.44 -31.20
N GLU A 117 0.56 -8.25 -30.85
CA GLU A 117 0.38 -9.55 -30.18
C GLU A 117 -0.12 -9.45 -28.73
N ARG A 118 -0.17 -8.25 -28.12
CA ARG A 118 -0.84 -8.00 -26.84
C ARG A 118 -2.34 -7.71 -26.98
N TRP A 119 -2.88 -7.82 -28.19
CA TRP A 119 -4.29 -7.59 -28.50
C TRP A 119 -4.96 -8.82 -29.16
N PRO A 120 -4.80 -10.05 -28.63
CA PRO A 120 -5.27 -11.28 -29.28
C PRO A 120 -6.80 -11.44 -29.35
N PHE A 121 -7.57 -10.80 -28.45
CA PHE A 121 -9.03 -10.98 -28.37
C PHE A 121 -9.82 -9.69 -28.61
N GLN A 122 -9.15 -8.54 -28.65
CA GLN A 122 -9.74 -7.21 -28.76
C GLN A 122 -8.71 -6.28 -29.39
N SER A 123 -9.07 -5.37 -30.30
CA SER A 123 -8.13 -4.33 -30.73
C SER A 123 -7.96 -3.24 -29.66
N SER A 124 -6.79 -2.58 -29.65
CA SER A 124 -6.52 -1.44 -28.75
C SER A 124 -7.59 -0.33 -28.85
N SER A 125 -8.10 -0.08 -30.06
CA SER A 125 -9.20 0.86 -30.32
C SER A 125 -10.55 0.45 -29.72
N GLU A 126 -10.83 -0.86 -29.61
CA GLU A 126 -12.10 -1.37 -29.06
C GLU A 126 -12.11 -1.39 -27.53
N TYR A 127 -10.95 -1.35 -26.88
CA TYR A 127 -10.85 -1.31 -25.41
C TYR A 127 -11.39 0.00 -24.80
N GLY A 128 -11.38 1.10 -25.56
CA GLY A 128 -12.06 2.34 -25.18
C GLY A 128 -11.35 3.21 -24.12
N ASN A 129 -10.16 2.81 -23.67
CA ASN A 129 -9.22 3.58 -22.85
C ASN A 129 -9.73 4.17 -21.51
N LYS A 130 -10.63 3.47 -20.81
CA LYS A 130 -11.24 3.96 -19.55
C LYS A 130 -10.58 3.37 -18.30
N GLY A 131 -10.39 4.20 -17.27
CA GLY A 131 -9.98 3.79 -15.94
C GLY A 131 -10.70 4.53 -14.82
N GLN A 132 -10.13 4.50 -13.60
CA GLN A 132 -10.69 5.13 -12.40
C GLN A 132 -10.54 6.66 -12.46
N GLY A 133 -11.44 7.32 -13.20
CA GLY A 133 -11.43 8.78 -13.40
C GLY A 133 -10.26 9.30 -14.25
N THR A 134 -9.47 8.41 -14.85
CA THR A 134 -8.30 8.71 -15.68
C THR A 134 -8.22 7.73 -16.86
N GLU A 135 -7.37 8.01 -17.84
CA GLU A 135 -7.11 7.08 -18.95
C GLU A 135 -6.39 5.81 -18.48
N ALA A 136 -6.71 4.68 -19.11
CA ALA A 136 -6.04 3.40 -18.87
C ALA A 136 -4.61 3.40 -19.45
N ILE A 137 -4.50 3.93 -20.67
CA ILE A 137 -3.31 4.13 -21.50
C ILE A 137 -3.15 5.64 -21.67
N ASP A 138 -2.21 6.22 -20.94
CA ASP A 138 -1.87 7.64 -21.01
C ASP A 138 -0.73 7.80 -22.03
N GLY A 139 -1.08 8.27 -23.23
CA GLY A 139 -0.15 8.41 -24.36
C GLY A 139 0.89 9.51 -24.16
N ASP A 140 0.51 10.60 -23.51
CA ASP A 140 1.39 11.76 -23.27
C ASP A 140 2.48 11.43 -22.24
N ASN A 141 2.10 10.76 -21.14
CA ASN A 141 3.05 10.24 -20.15
C ASN A 141 3.72 8.94 -20.58
N ARG A 142 3.20 8.28 -21.63
CA ARG A 142 3.60 6.94 -22.10
C ARG A 142 3.52 5.89 -20.98
N THR A 143 2.42 5.87 -20.24
CA THR A 143 2.21 4.93 -19.11
C THR A 143 0.88 4.21 -19.24
N MET A 144 0.78 2.98 -18.73
CA MET A 144 -0.44 2.19 -18.75
C MET A 144 -0.72 1.58 -17.39
N TRP A 145 -1.94 1.81 -16.89
CA TRP A 145 -2.34 1.63 -15.49
C TRP A 145 -3.37 0.51 -15.30
N ILE A 146 -3.90 0.00 -16.41
CA ILE A 146 -4.85 -1.12 -16.41
C ILE A 146 -4.35 -2.17 -17.42
N PHE A 147 -4.10 -3.38 -16.96
CA PHE A 147 -3.36 -4.41 -17.70
C PHE A 147 -3.70 -5.83 -17.24
N GLU A 148 -3.33 -6.82 -18.05
CA GLU A 148 -3.46 -8.25 -17.72
C GLU A 148 -2.37 -8.70 -16.72
N PRO A 149 -2.69 -9.54 -15.73
CA PRO A 149 -1.75 -9.95 -14.68
C PRO A 149 -0.45 -10.60 -15.20
N ARG A 150 -0.53 -11.47 -16.22
CA ARG A 150 0.65 -12.05 -16.90
C ARG A 150 1.59 -11.02 -17.54
N VAL A 151 1.10 -9.83 -17.90
CA VAL A 151 1.92 -8.76 -18.51
C VAL A 151 2.72 -8.05 -17.42
N ALA A 152 2.13 -7.86 -16.24
CA ALA A 152 2.86 -7.43 -15.05
C ALA A 152 3.93 -8.44 -14.63
N GLU A 153 3.59 -9.73 -14.55
CA GLU A 153 4.55 -10.81 -14.24
C GLU A 153 5.75 -10.77 -15.20
N LYS A 154 5.48 -10.67 -16.51
CA LYS A 154 6.53 -10.55 -17.52
C LYS A 154 7.45 -9.35 -17.25
N VAL A 155 6.91 -8.16 -16.94
CA VAL A 155 7.75 -6.98 -16.70
C VAL A 155 8.64 -7.16 -15.47
N PHE A 156 8.17 -7.85 -14.42
CA PHE A 156 9.01 -8.19 -13.27
C PHE A 156 10.11 -9.21 -13.61
N ASP A 157 9.81 -10.23 -14.42
CA ASP A 157 10.83 -11.17 -14.90
C ASP A 157 11.82 -10.52 -15.89
N ASP A 158 11.37 -9.56 -16.72
CA ASP A 158 12.24 -8.75 -17.58
C ASP A 158 13.23 -7.94 -16.74
N TYR A 159 12.79 -7.31 -15.63
CA TYR A 159 13.71 -6.64 -14.68
C TYR A 159 14.73 -7.61 -14.07
N VAL A 160 14.28 -8.80 -13.66
CA VAL A 160 15.17 -9.83 -13.09
C VAL A 160 16.25 -10.25 -14.09
N ALA A 161 15.88 -10.40 -15.37
CA ALA A 161 16.80 -10.74 -16.45
C ALA A 161 17.71 -9.56 -16.87
N GLU A 162 17.17 -8.34 -17.02
CA GLU A 162 17.91 -7.13 -17.43
C GLU A 162 19.04 -6.78 -16.45
N TYR A 163 18.81 -7.00 -15.14
CA TYR A 163 19.76 -6.66 -14.09
C TYR A 163 20.54 -7.86 -13.56
N ASP A 164 20.42 -9.07 -14.11
CA ASP A 164 21.02 -10.30 -13.54
C ASP A 164 20.77 -10.43 -12.02
N ILE A 165 19.50 -10.43 -11.61
CA ILE A 165 19.09 -10.53 -10.20
C ILE A 165 18.93 -12.02 -9.82
N PRO A 166 19.68 -12.55 -8.83
CA PRO A 166 19.41 -13.87 -8.28
C PRO A 166 18.06 -13.89 -7.56
N VAL A 167 17.19 -14.84 -7.92
CA VAL A 167 15.86 -15.03 -7.30
C VAL A 167 15.65 -16.50 -6.91
N HIS A 168 15.59 -16.78 -5.61
CA HIS A 168 15.31 -18.11 -5.08
C HIS A 168 13.85 -18.20 -4.62
N ARG A 169 13.02 -18.72 -5.53
CA ARG A 169 11.57 -18.96 -5.38
C ARG A 169 11.27 -20.19 -4.50
N GLN A 170 10.05 -20.24 -3.96
CA GLN A 170 9.57 -21.34 -3.11
C GLN A 170 10.49 -21.61 -1.90
N ARG A 171 11.00 -20.53 -1.30
CA ARG A 171 11.87 -20.51 -0.12
C ARG A 171 11.15 -19.86 1.06
N TRP A 172 10.70 -20.70 1.97
CA TRP A 172 9.98 -20.32 3.18
C TRP A 172 10.97 -20.11 4.32
N LEU A 173 10.93 -18.95 4.97
CA LEU A 173 11.73 -18.63 6.16
C LEU A 173 11.42 -19.62 7.30
N ASP A 174 12.45 -20.13 7.98
CA ASP A 174 12.25 -20.71 9.31
C ASP A 174 11.96 -19.55 10.28
N ARG A 175 10.68 -19.35 10.60
CA ARG A 175 10.22 -18.21 11.41
C ARG A 175 10.45 -18.40 12.91
N GLU A 176 10.79 -19.61 13.35
CA GLU A 176 11.02 -19.92 14.77
C GLU A 176 12.51 -19.85 15.11
N HIS A 177 13.38 -20.33 14.21
CA HIS A 177 14.82 -20.48 14.47
C HIS A 177 15.72 -19.94 13.36
N GLY A 178 15.16 -19.44 12.25
CA GLY A 178 15.93 -19.10 11.06
C GLY A 178 16.67 -17.77 11.10
N VAL A 179 16.32 -16.85 12.01
CA VAL A 179 16.95 -15.52 12.08
C VAL A 179 18.09 -15.52 13.11
N THR A 180 19.33 -15.38 12.63
CA THR A 180 20.50 -15.21 13.52
C THR A 180 20.77 -13.73 13.74
N LYS A 181 20.46 -13.19 14.93
CA LYS A 181 20.83 -11.82 15.35
C LYS A 181 22.07 -11.81 16.25
N SER A 182 22.90 -10.77 16.12
CA SER A 182 24.00 -10.45 17.03
C SER A 182 24.13 -8.93 17.17
N ALA A 183 24.27 -8.43 18.40
CA ALA A 183 24.38 -6.99 18.71
C ALA A 183 23.35 -6.08 17.98
N GLY A 184 22.07 -6.49 17.96
CA GLY A 184 21.01 -5.74 17.28
C GLY A 184 21.11 -5.74 15.74
N ARG A 185 21.86 -6.68 15.14
CA ARG A 185 21.98 -6.86 13.69
C ARG A 185 21.66 -8.29 13.28
N ILE A 186 20.79 -8.45 12.28
CA ILE A 186 20.60 -9.72 11.59
C ILE A 186 21.91 -10.05 10.86
N GLN A 187 22.42 -11.26 11.05
CA GLN A 187 23.64 -11.78 10.41
C GLN A 187 23.29 -12.67 9.22
N SER A 188 22.29 -13.53 9.40
CA SER A 188 21.74 -14.37 8.34
C SER A 188 20.29 -14.79 8.63
N ILE A 189 19.59 -15.15 7.56
CA ILE A 189 18.29 -15.81 7.57
C ILE A 189 18.42 -17.22 7.00
N GLN A 190 17.68 -18.19 7.55
CA GLN A 190 17.67 -19.57 7.11
C GLN A 190 16.26 -20.01 6.73
N MET A 191 16.15 -20.73 5.63
CA MET A 191 14.90 -21.27 5.10
C MET A 191 14.60 -22.66 5.69
N LEU A 192 13.34 -23.10 5.62
CA LEU A 192 12.93 -24.46 5.97
C LEU A 192 13.65 -25.56 5.15
N SER A 193 14.20 -25.22 3.98
CA SER A 193 15.07 -26.12 3.19
C SER A 193 16.49 -26.28 3.77
N GLY A 194 16.84 -25.53 4.81
CA GLY A 194 18.18 -25.45 5.38
C GLY A 194 19.09 -24.39 4.73
N GLU A 195 18.72 -23.86 3.57
CA GLU A 195 19.50 -22.82 2.86
C GLU A 195 19.61 -21.53 3.70
N ARG A 196 20.84 -20.98 3.79
CA ARG A 196 21.16 -19.80 4.61
C ARG A 196 21.72 -18.65 3.79
N TYR A 197 21.24 -17.45 4.08
CA TYR A 197 21.57 -16.21 3.37
C TYR A 197 22.06 -15.17 4.37
N ALA A 198 23.32 -14.74 4.23
CA ALA A 198 23.95 -13.69 5.02
C ALA A 198 23.97 -12.36 4.25
N GLY A 199 23.85 -11.24 4.98
CA GLY A 199 23.69 -9.91 4.40
C GLY A 199 24.22 -8.81 5.29
N LYS A 200 24.58 -7.65 4.71
CA LYS A 200 24.88 -6.44 5.49
C LYS A 200 23.60 -5.74 5.92
N ILE A 201 22.62 -5.68 5.01
CA ILE A 201 21.25 -5.19 5.21
C ILE A 201 20.26 -6.29 4.79
N PHE A 202 19.12 -6.34 5.48
CA PHE A 202 17.98 -7.18 5.15
C PHE A 202 16.76 -6.32 4.82
N MET A 203 15.86 -6.82 3.97
CA MET A 203 14.59 -6.16 3.66
C MET A 203 13.44 -7.16 3.75
N ASP A 204 12.40 -6.85 4.52
CA ASP A 204 11.15 -7.61 4.53
C ASP A 204 10.14 -6.97 3.57
N THR A 205 9.91 -7.63 2.45
CA THR A 205 9.00 -7.22 1.39
C THR A 205 7.80 -8.15 1.29
N THR A 206 7.53 -8.97 2.31
CA THR A 206 6.31 -9.81 2.40
C THR A 206 5.08 -8.99 2.77
N TYR A 207 3.88 -9.47 2.42
CA TYR A 207 2.62 -8.89 2.89
C TYR A 207 2.32 -9.21 4.36
N GLU A 208 3.05 -10.16 4.94
CA GLU A 208 2.82 -10.74 6.26
C GLU A 208 3.80 -10.25 7.33
N GLY A 209 4.92 -9.67 6.93
CA GLY A 209 5.97 -9.18 7.84
C GLY A 209 6.67 -10.31 8.58
N ASP A 210 6.89 -11.45 7.91
CA ASP A 210 7.40 -12.67 8.54
C ASP A 210 8.88 -12.55 8.96
N LEU A 211 9.71 -11.81 8.23
CA LEU A 211 11.10 -11.59 8.61
C LEU A 211 11.20 -10.57 9.74
N MET A 212 10.41 -9.49 9.73
CA MET A 212 10.39 -8.57 10.87
C MET A 212 9.86 -9.25 12.15
N ALA A 213 8.85 -10.11 12.05
CA ALA A 213 8.33 -10.85 13.19
C ALA A 213 9.37 -11.86 13.73
N ALA A 214 10.00 -12.65 12.86
CA ALA A 214 11.05 -13.60 13.24
C ALA A 214 12.36 -12.91 13.70
N ALA A 215 12.49 -11.61 13.48
CA ALA A 215 13.61 -10.78 13.95
C ALA A 215 13.27 -10.00 15.24
N ASP A 216 12.23 -10.38 15.99
CA ASP A 216 11.78 -9.75 17.24
C ASP A 216 11.51 -8.22 17.12
N ILE A 217 10.99 -7.77 15.98
CA ILE A 217 10.58 -6.38 15.79
C ILE A 217 9.16 -6.18 16.34
N SER A 218 8.90 -5.06 17.02
CA SER A 218 7.55 -4.73 17.48
C SER A 218 6.59 -4.53 16.30
N PHE A 219 5.37 -5.07 16.38
CA PHE A 219 4.32 -4.89 15.38
C PHE A 219 2.92 -4.88 16.01
N HIS A 220 1.95 -4.29 15.30
CA HIS A 220 0.51 -4.45 15.54
C HIS A 220 -0.08 -5.53 14.62
N VAL A 221 -1.18 -6.14 15.08
CA VAL A 221 -2.12 -6.95 14.28
C VAL A 221 -3.53 -6.55 14.69
N GLY A 222 -4.45 -6.48 13.72
CA GLY A 222 -5.80 -5.99 13.96
C GLY A 222 -5.88 -4.47 13.91
N ARG A 223 -6.81 -3.88 14.67
CA ARG A 223 -7.08 -2.44 14.72
C ARG A 223 -6.64 -1.84 16.05
N GLU A 224 -5.88 -0.76 16.01
CA GLU A 224 -5.67 0.07 17.20
C GLU A 224 -6.99 0.81 17.55
N SER A 225 -7.10 1.32 18.78
CA SER A 225 -8.22 2.20 19.11
C SER A 225 -7.99 3.61 18.52
N ARG A 226 -9.06 4.38 18.30
CA ARG A 226 -8.97 5.83 17.99
C ARG A 226 -7.97 6.53 18.90
N ASP A 227 -8.03 6.21 20.19
CA ASP A 227 -7.30 6.94 21.23
C ASP A 227 -5.80 6.54 21.28
N THR A 228 -5.38 5.49 20.55
CA THR A 228 -3.97 5.05 20.50
C THR A 228 -3.07 6.07 19.79
N TYR A 229 -3.55 6.68 18.71
CA TYR A 229 -2.84 7.71 17.95
C TYR A 229 -3.66 8.99 17.68
N GLY A 230 -4.88 9.09 18.21
CA GLY A 230 -5.77 10.24 17.99
C GLY A 230 -6.39 10.25 16.59
N GLU A 231 -7.06 9.16 16.22
CA GLU A 231 -7.51 8.86 14.85
C GLU A 231 -9.03 8.60 14.75
N GLU A 232 -9.76 9.53 14.15
CA GLU A 232 -11.22 9.55 14.00
C GLU A 232 -11.80 8.25 13.40
N TYR A 233 -11.09 7.67 12.43
CA TYR A 233 -11.56 6.54 11.62
C TYR A 233 -10.93 5.19 12.01
N ASN A 234 -10.00 5.14 12.98
CA ASN A 234 -9.42 3.89 13.45
C ASN A 234 -10.34 3.15 14.46
N GLY A 235 -10.09 1.86 14.69
CA GLY A 235 -10.88 0.99 15.56
C GLY A 235 -12.19 0.48 14.94
N VAL A 236 -13.10 0.00 15.78
CA VAL A 236 -14.45 -0.46 15.40
C VAL A 236 -15.32 0.72 14.96
N GLN A 237 -15.93 0.65 13.78
CA GLN A 237 -16.70 1.74 13.14
C GLN A 237 -18.16 1.34 12.85
N THR A 238 -18.88 0.84 13.87
CA THR A 238 -20.30 0.51 13.74
C THR A 238 -21.15 1.70 13.28
N GLY A 239 -22.12 1.43 12.40
CA GLY A 239 -23.00 2.44 11.81
C GLY A 239 -22.34 3.38 10.78
N VAL A 240 -21.08 3.15 10.40
CA VAL A 240 -20.43 3.85 9.28
C VAL A 240 -20.67 3.06 7.99
N LEU A 241 -21.14 3.75 6.95
CA LEU A 241 -21.59 3.16 5.69
C LEU A 241 -21.06 4.01 4.52
N HIS A 242 -19.80 3.83 4.12
CA HIS A 242 -19.13 4.72 3.15
C HIS A 242 -19.21 4.22 1.69
N HIS A 243 -18.96 2.93 1.42
CA HIS A 243 -19.04 2.36 0.07
C HIS A 243 -20.29 1.49 -0.10
N GLY A 244 -20.56 0.99 -1.30
CA GLY A 244 -21.67 0.06 -1.58
C GLY A 244 -21.50 -1.37 -1.02
N HIS A 245 -20.80 -1.55 0.10
CA HIS A 245 -20.42 -2.85 0.67
C HIS A 245 -21.24 -3.25 1.92
N HIS A 246 -22.44 -2.69 2.07
CA HIS A 246 -23.34 -2.87 3.23
C HIS A 246 -24.80 -3.11 2.79
N PHE A 247 -25.67 -3.42 3.75
CA PHE A 247 -27.09 -3.75 3.50
C PHE A 247 -28.01 -2.54 3.26
N GLY A 248 -27.45 -1.38 2.92
CA GLY A 248 -28.21 -0.13 2.82
C GLY A 248 -28.99 -0.04 1.51
N GLY A 249 -30.19 0.53 1.57
CA GLY A 249 -31.12 0.56 0.44
C GLY A 249 -31.89 -0.75 0.23
N LEU A 250 -31.60 -1.79 1.00
CA LEU A 250 -32.40 -3.02 1.08
C LEU A 250 -33.34 -2.96 2.30
N PRO A 251 -34.48 -3.68 2.29
CA PRO A 251 -35.23 -3.94 3.52
C PRO A 251 -34.40 -4.76 4.52
N PRO A 252 -34.74 -4.70 5.82
CA PRO A 252 -34.21 -5.56 6.88
C PRO A 252 -34.05 -7.03 6.46
N ILE A 253 -32.88 -7.63 6.72
CA ILE A 253 -32.58 -9.04 6.40
C ILE A 253 -32.22 -9.80 7.68
N SER A 254 -33.05 -10.79 8.01
CA SER A 254 -32.83 -11.65 9.17
C SER A 254 -31.55 -12.51 9.03
N PRO A 255 -30.66 -12.50 10.05
CA PRO A 255 -29.44 -13.31 10.11
C PRO A 255 -29.70 -14.77 10.55
N TYR A 256 -30.93 -15.10 10.96
CA TYR A 256 -31.28 -16.41 11.53
C TYR A 256 -31.80 -17.41 10.48
N ARG A 257 -31.64 -18.71 10.71
CA ARG A 257 -32.07 -19.78 9.78
C ARG A 257 -33.55 -19.67 9.43
N VAL A 258 -34.42 -19.55 10.43
CA VAL A 258 -35.82 -19.15 10.26
C VAL A 258 -35.90 -17.61 10.40
N PRO A 259 -36.39 -16.88 9.39
CA PRO A 259 -36.47 -15.42 9.46
C PRO A 259 -37.21 -14.90 10.69
N GLY A 260 -36.54 -14.03 11.47
CA GLY A 260 -37.12 -13.43 12.69
C GLY A 260 -37.14 -14.31 13.94
N ASP A 261 -36.58 -15.52 13.90
CA ASP A 261 -36.48 -16.41 15.08
C ASP A 261 -35.00 -16.64 15.49
N PRO A 262 -34.50 -15.93 16.53
CA PRO A 262 -33.17 -16.14 17.07
C PRO A 262 -32.90 -17.56 17.58
N GLY A 263 -33.93 -18.29 18.00
CA GLY A 263 -33.82 -19.68 18.49
C GLY A 263 -33.50 -20.68 17.38
N SER A 264 -33.71 -20.32 16.12
CA SER A 264 -33.39 -21.17 14.96
C SER A 264 -31.89 -21.25 14.63
N GLY A 265 -31.06 -20.44 15.29
CA GLY A 265 -29.62 -20.33 15.05
C GLY A 265 -29.26 -19.39 13.90
N VAL A 266 -27.99 -18.95 13.87
CA VAL A 266 -27.47 -17.97 12.92
C VAL A 266 -27.07 -18.63 11.59
N LEU A 267 -27.21 -17.92 10.48
CA LEU A 267 -26.72 -18.32 9.16
C LEU A 267 -25.17 -18.36 9.11
N PRO A 268 -24.56 -19.14 8.21
CA PRO A 268 -23.12 -19.09 7.99
C PRO A 268 -22.60 -17.69 7.65
N ARG A 269 -21.35 -17.41 8.03
CA ARG A 269 -20.61 -16.17 7.70
C ARG A 269 -21.21 -14.88 8.28
N ILE A 270 -21.98 -15.00 9.36
CA ILE A 270 -22.42 -13.91 10.25
C ILE A 270 -21.89 -14.22 11.65
N SER A 271 -21.24 -13.24 12.29
CA SER A 271 -20.80 -13.34 13.68
C SER A 271 -22.01 -13.32 14.63
N PRO A 272 -22.15 -14.29 15.54
CA PRO A 272 -23.09 -14.19 16.66
C PRO A 272 -22.58 -13.26 17.77
N ASP A 273 -21.27 -12.98 17.79
CA ASP A 273 -20.65 -12.12 18.81
C ASP A 273 -20.90 -10.64 18.52
N PRO A 274 -21.00 -9.78 19.55
CA PRO A 274 -21.10 -8.34 19.39
C PRO A 274 -19.94 -7.76 18.56
N PRO A 275 -20.18 -6.68 17.79
CA PRO A 275 -19.15 -6.08 16.94
C PRO A 275 -17.99 -5.44 17.74
N GLY A 276 -18.18 -5.18 19.03
CA GLY A 276 -17.28 -4.37 19.85
C GLY A 276 -17.80 -2.94 20.04
N GLU A 277 -17.16 -2.19 20.92
CA GLU A 277 -17.52 -0.79 21.18
C GLU A 277 -16.97 0.12 20.08
N LYS A 278 -17.76 1.08 19.61
CA LYS A 278 -17.28 2.00 18.57
C LYS A 278 -16.02 2.75 19.06
N TYR A 279 -15.02 2.85 18.18
CA TYR A 279 -13.67 3.38 18.41
C TYR A 279 -12.72 2.52 19.26
N SER A 280 -13.15 1.37 19.79
CA SER A 280 -12.24 0.42 20.45
C SER A 280 -11.34 -0.28 19.43
N GLY A 281 -10.13 -0.68 19.85
CA GLY A 281 -9.28 -1.57 19.06
C GLY A 281 -9.66 -3.04 19.22
N ASP A 282 -9.32 -3.88 18.25
CA ASP A 282 -9.52 -5.33 18.29
C ASP A 282 -8.47 -6.10 17.47
N HIS A 283 -8.49 -7.42 17.53
CA HIS A 283 -7.54 -8.29 16.82
C HIS A 283 -7.90 -8.51 15.33
N ARG A 284 -8.97 -7.88 14.83
CA ARG A 284 -9.57 -8.21 13.55
C ARG A 284 -8.97 -7.35 12.43
N VAL A 285 -8.66 -7.94 11.28
CA VAL A 285 -8.11 -7.23 10.10
C VAL A 285 -9.12 -7.22 8.95
N GLN A 286 -8.90 -6.35 7.97
CA GLN A 286 -9.75 -6.24 6.78
C GLN A 286 -9.92 -7.58 6.06
N ALA A 287 -11.10 -7.84 5.48
CA ALA A 287 -11.37 -9.09 4.77
C ALA A 287 -10.44 -9.31 3.56
N TYR A 288 -10.09 -10.58 3.29
CA TYR A 288 -9.35 -10.96 2.10
C TYR A 288 -10.26 -11.53 1.01
N CYS A 289 -9.78 -11.49 -0.22
CA CYS A 289 -10.40 -12.11 -1.41
C CYS A 289 -9.31 -12.44 -2.44
N PHE A 290 -9.64 -13.13 -3.52
CA PHE A 290 -8.84 -13.12 -4.75
C PHE A 290 -9.35 -12.00 -5.68
N ARG A 291 -8.45 -11.26 -6.34
CA ARG A 291 -8.80 -10.37 -7.47
C ARG A 291 -8.81 -11.23 -8.74
N MET A 292 -9.95 -11.35 -9.41
CA MET A 292 -10.13 -12.39 -10.43
C MET A 292 -10.03 -11.85 -11.86
N CYS A 293 -9.19 -12.48 -12.68
CA CYS A 293 -9.17 -12.24 -14.12
C CYS A 293 -10.26 -13.07 -14.83
N LEU A 294 -11.47 -12.50 -14.93
CA LEU A 294 -12.60 -13.13 -15.62
C LEU A 294 -12.72 -12.65 -17.06
N THR A 295 -13.17 -13.50 -17.98
CA THR A 295 -13.39 -13.17 -19.40
C THR A 295 -14.79 -13.56 -19.89
N ASP A 296 -15.35 -12.78 -20.81
CA ASP A 296 -16.56 -13.09 -21.57
C ASP A 296 -16.27 -13.61 -23.01
N HIS A 297 -14.98 -13.65 -23.41
CA HIS A 297 -14.55 -14.15 -24.71
C HIS A 297 -14.61 -15.69 -24.76
N ASP A 298 -15.64 -16.23 -25.41
CA ASP A 298 -15.98 -17.67 -25.39
C ASP A 298 -14.80 -18.63 -25.69
N PRO A 299 -13.94 -18.41 -26.72
CA PRO A 299 -12.74 -19.21 -26.94
C PRO A 299 -11.77 -19.22 -25.74
N ASN A 300 -11.65 -18.12 -25.00
CA ASN A 300 -10.76 -17.97 -23.85
C ASN A 300 -11.45 -18.31 -22.51
N ARG A 301 -12.75 -18.62 -22.49
CA ARG A 301 -13.51 -18.79 -21.25
C ARG A 301 -13.47 -20.22 -20.68
N VAL A 302 -13.10 -20.37 -19.41
CA VAL A 302 -13.34 -21.57 -18.59
C VAL A 302 -14.57 -21.34 -17.72
N PRO A 303 -15.66 -22.11 -17.88
CA PRO A 303 -16.86 -21.97 -17.05
C PRO A 303 -16.58 -22.20 -15.56
N PHE A 304 -17.34 -21.53 -14.69
CA PHE A 304 -17.28 -21.76 -13.25
C PHE A 304 -17.83 -23.15 -12.89
N ALA A 305 -16.92 -24.08 -12.65
CA ALA A 305 -17.25 -25.43 -12.18
C ALA A 305 -17.81 -25.40 -10.75
N LYS A 306 -18.57 -26.45 -10.39
CA LYS A 306 -18.94 -26.69 -8.99
C LYS A 306 -17.67 -27.05 -8.20
N PRO A 307 -17.28 -26.29 -7.16
CA PRO A 307 -16.08 -26.63 -6.40
C PRO A 307 -16.31 -27.84 -5.49
N ASP A 308 -15.23 -28.53 -5.15
CA ASP A 308 -15.25 -29.62 -4.18
C ASP A 308 -15.66 -29.10 -2.79
N GLY A 309 -16.50 -29.87 -2.10
CA GLY A 309 -17.08 -29.46 -0.83
C GLY A 309 -18.11 -28.31 -0.92
N TYR A 310 -18.63 -27.98 -2.11
CA TYR A 310 -19.68 -26.97 -2.26
C TYR A 310 -20.92 -27.26 -1.41
N ASP A 311 -21.18 -26.36 -0.47
CA ASP A 311 -22.38 -26.30 0.37
C ASP A 311 -23.20 -25.05 0.01
N PRO A 312 -24.44 -25.18 -0.48
CA PRO A 312 -25.28 -24.04 -0.81
C PRO A 312 -25.77 -23.24 0.41
N ASP A 313 -25.80 -23.83 1.62
CA ASP A 313 -26.23 -23.13 2.83
C ASP A 313 -25.28 -21.98 3.20
N GLN A 314 -24.01 -22.06 2.77
CA GLN A 314 -23.01 -20.97 2.88
C GLN A 314 -23.45 -19.67 2.19
N TYR A 315 -24.41 -19.73 1.27
CA TYR A 315 -24.87 -18.61 0.44
C TYR A 315 -26.35 -18.28 0.68
N GLU A 316 -26.98 -18.79 1.74
CA GLU A 316 -28.37 -18.46 2.10
C GLU A 316 -28.57 -16.95 2.32
N LEU A 317 -27.58 -16.28 2.91
CA LEU A 317 -27.58 -14.82 3.04
C LEU A 317 -27.59 -14.11 1.66
N MET A 318 -26.85 -14.62 0.68
CA MET A 318 -26.86 -14.11 -0.70
C MET A 318 -28.23 -14.33 -1.37
N ALA A 319 -28.88 -15.47 -1.13
CA ALA A 319 -30.25 -15.71 -1.62
C ALA A 319 -31.22 -14.63 -1.11
N ARG A 320 -31.13 -14.28 0.19
CA ARG A 320 -31.94 -13.24 0.82
C ARG A 320 -31.64 -11.85 0.28
N ILE A 321 -30.37 -11.50 0.07
CA ILE A 321 -29.96 -10.22 -0.56
C ILE A 321 -30.60 -10.04 -1.94
N TYR A 322 -30.61 -11.10 -2.76
CA TYR A 322 -31.27 -11.05 -4.07
C TYR A 322 -32.80 -10.96 -3.97
N GLN A 323 -33.42 -11.70 -3.05
CA GLN A 323 -34.87 -11.63 -2.80
C GLN A 323 -35.31 -10.25 -2.29
N ALA A 324 -34.48 -9.61 -1.45
CA ALA A 324 -34.66 -8.26 -0.93
C ALA A 324 -34.53 -7.15 -2.01
N GLY A 325 -34.07 -7.49 -3.22
CA GLY A 325 -34.12 -6.60 -4.38
C GLY A 325 -32.76 -6.16 -4.94
N TRP A 326 -31.63 -6.60 -4.39
CA TRP A 326 -30.30 -6.18 -4.85
C TRP A 326 -29.97 -6.66 -6.27
N ARG A 327 -29.41 -5.81 -7.14
CA ARG A 327 -29.15 -6.13 -8.57
C ARG A 327 -27.74 -5.77 -9.06
N ASP A 328 -26.86 -5.28 -8.20
CA ASP A 328 -25.61 -4.61 -8.58
C ASP A 328 -24.40 -5.54 -8.77
N THR A 329 -24.64 -6.84 -8.97
CA THR A 329 -23.62 -7.92 -9.05
C THR A 329 -22.40 -7.62 -9.93
N PHE A 330 -22.57 -6.80 -10.97
CA PHE A 330 -21.55 -6.52 -11.98
C PHE A 330 -20.88 -5.14 -11.86
N ASN A 331 -21.15 -4.37 -10.80
CA ASN A 331 -20.57 -3.03 -10.62
C ASN A 331 -19.04 -3.03 -10.36
N LYS A 332 -18.45 -4.20 -10.05
CA LYS A 332 -17.01 -4.41 -9.89
C LYS A 332 -16.45 -5.52 -10.79
N PHE A 333 -16.97 -5.58 -12.00
CA PHE A 333 -16.36 -6.28 -13.14
C PHE A 333 -15.57 -5.23 -13.95
N ASP A 334 -14.49 -4.71 -13.35
CA ASP A 334 -13.77 -3.55 -13.89
C ASP A 334 -12.95 -3.99 -15.13
N PRO A 335 -13.17 -3.44 -16.34
CA PRO A 335 -12.67 -4.03 -17.59
C PRO A 335 -11.17 -3.79 -17.84
N ILE A 336 -10.42 -4.87 -18.07
CA ILE A 336 -9.01 -4.83 -18.48
C ILE A 336 -8.89 -5.30 -19.95
N PRO A 337 -7.73 -5.11 -20.62
CA PRO A 337 -7.57 -5.46 -22.02
C PRO A 337 -7.98 -6.90 -22.38
N ASN A 338 -8.36 -7.13 -23.64
CA ASN A 338 -8.64 -8.44 -24.21
C ASN A 338 -9.88 -9.15 -23.66
N HIS A 339 -11.00 -8.42 -23.52
CA HIS A 339 -12.28 -8.97 -23.03
C HIS A 339 -12.13 -9.64 -21.66
N LYS A 340 -11.34 -9.02 -20.77
CA LYS A 340 -11.09 -9.47 -19.41
C LYS A 340 -11.57 -8.43 -18.41
N THR A 341 -11.55 -8.80 -17.14
CA THR A 341 -11.85 -7.92 -16.01
C THR A 341 -10.81 -8.12 -14.92
N ASP A 342 -10.67 -7.13 -14.07
CA ASP A 342 -10.23 -7.29 -12.70
C ASP A 342 -11.51 -7.25 -11.84
N THR A 343 -11.93 -8.43 -11.38
CA THR A 343 -13.16 -8.56 -10.58
C THR A 343 -12.84 -8.57 -9.09
N ASN A 344 -13.44 -7.62 -8.38
CA ASN A 344 -13.28 -7.41 -6.93
C ASN A 344 -14.64 -7.41 -6.20
N ASN A 345 -14.63 -7.17 -4.89
CA ASN A 345 -15.79 -7.13 -4.03
C ASN A 345 -16.83 -6.05 -4.42
N HIS A 346 -18.14 -6.38 -4.35
CA HIS A 346 -19.22 -5.39 -4.38
C HIS A 346 -20.50 -5.93 -3.73
N GLY A 347 -21.26 -5.05 -3.06
CA GLY A 347 -22.50 -5.42 -2.37
C GLY A 347 -22.34 -5.97 -0.95
N PRO A 348 -23.46 -6.36 -0.30
CA PRO A 348 -23.48 -6.75 1.13
C PRO A 348 -22.82 -8.11 1.42
N MET A 349 -22.78 -9.00 0.42
CA MET A 349 -22.06 -10.26 0.47
C MET A 349 -21.38 -10.48 -0.89
N SER A 350 -20.06 -10.61 -0.90
CA SER A 350 -19.24 -10.48 -2.09
C SER A 350 -18.05 -11.45 -2.04
N THR A 351 -17.04 -11.25 -2.89
CA THR A 351 -15.79 -12.02 -2.88
C THR A 351 -15.00 -11.87 -1.58
N ASP A 352 -15.20 -10.79 -0.82
CA ASP A 352 -14.61 -10.63 0.52
C ASP A 352 -15.17 -11.70 1.48
N ASN A 353 -14.29 -12.58 1.97
CA ASN A 353 -14.66 -13.63 2.91
C ASN A 353 -14.57 -13.15 4.37
N ILE A 354 -15.42 -12.16 4.68
CA ILE A 354 -15.39 -11.39 5.93
C ILE A 354 -15.34 -12.31 7.16
N GLY A 355 -14.29 -12.16 7.97
CA GLY A 355 -14.10 -12.86 9.25
C GLY A 355 -13.32 -14.17 9.19
N PHE A 356 -12.90 -14.64 8.01
CA PHE A 356 -12.21 -15.93 7.85
C PHE A 356 -10.68 -15.83 7.78
N ASN A 357 -10.11 -14.66 8.12
CA ASN A 357 -8.70 -14.35 7.95
C ASN A 357 -8.00 -13.72 9.18
N TYR A 358 -8.68 -13.57 10.32
CA TYR A 358 -8.13 -12.85 11.49
C TYR A 358 -6.86 -13.49 12.08
N ASP A 359 -6.72 -14.81 12.02
CA ASP A 359 -5.55 -15.56 12.50
C ASP A 359 -4.40 -15.59 11.49
N TYR A 360 -4.67 -15.31 10.20
CA TYR A 360 -3.69 -15.35 9.11
C TYR A 360 -2.35 -14.64 9.41
N PRO A 361 -2.33 -13.42 10.00
CA PRO A 361 -1.07 -12.70 10.23
C PRO A 361 -0.09 -13.52 11.06
N ASN A 362 -0.55 -14.19 12.12
CA ASN A 362 0.28 -14.96 13.05
C ASN A 362 0.20 -16.48 12.88
N ALA A 363 -0.59 -16.98 11.92
CA ALA A 363 -0.75 -18.40 11.64
C ALA A 363 0.56 -19.11 11.22
N SER A 364 0.62 -20.42 11.47
CA SER A 364 1.62 -21.32 10.87
C SER A 364 1.47 -21.36 9.34
N TYR A 365 2.44 -21.89 8.61
CA TYR A 365 2.33 -21.96 7.14
C TYR A 365 1.21 -22.90 6.69
N GLU A 366 1.03 -24.01 7.40
CA GLU A 366 -0.06 -24.96 7.22
C GLU A 366 -1.40 -24.28 7.45
N ARG A 367 -1.51 -23.51 8.55
CA ARG A 367 -2.73 -22.79 8.89
C ARG A 367 -3.03 -21.66 7.91
N ARG A 368 -2.02 -20.96 7.39
CA ARG A 368 -2.20 -20.00 6.28
C ARG A 368 -2.70 -20.68 5.01
N GLN A 369 -2.20 -21.88 4.68
CA GLN A 369 -2.69 -22.65 3.53
C GLN A 369 -4.16 -23.05 3.71
N GLU A 370 -4.58 -23.52 4.88
CA GLU A 370 -6.00 -23.78 5.19
C GLU A 370 -6.90 -22.54 4.98
N ILE A 371 -6.42 -21.36 5.39
CA ILE A 371 -7.12 -20.09 5.20
C ILE A 371 -7.21 -19.73 3.71
N ILE A 372 -6.12 -19.87 2.94
CA ILE A 372 -6.08 -19.66 1.49
C ILE A 372 -7.10 -20.59 0.79
N ASP A 373 -7.17 -21.85 1.20
CA ASP A 373 -8.08 -22.84 0.63
C ASP A 373 -9.55 -22.58 1.03
N GLU A 374 -9.82 -22.04 2.22
CA GLU A 374 -11.15 -21.54 2.60
C GLU A 374 -11.60 -20.37 1.72
N HIS A 375 -10.71 -19.40 1.47
CA HIS A 375 -11.02 -18.28 0.58
C HIS A 375 -11.25 -18.74 -0.87
N ARG A 376 -10.44 -19.71 -1.35
CA ARG A 376 -10.58 -20.29 -2.69
C ARG A 376 -11.92 -21.01 -2.84
N ARG A 377 -12.26 -21.92 -1.90
CA ARG A 377 -13.54 -22.66 -1.89
C ARG A 377 -14.75 -21.72 -1.77
N TYR A 378 -14.68 -20.72 -0.90
CA TYR A 378 -15.74 -19.71 -0.75
C TYR A 378 -15.97 -18.94 -2.06
N GLN A 379 -14.92 -18.40 -2.67
CA GLN A 379 -15.08 -17.52 -3.83
C GLN A 379 -15.45 -18.30 -5.12
N GLN A 380 -14.96 -19.53 -5.28
CA GLN A 380 -15.43 -20.44 -6.33
C GLN A 380 -16.90 -20.83 -6.12
N GLY A 381 -17.31 -21.08 -4.88
CA GLY A 381 -18.71 -21.40 -4.56
C GLY A 381 -19.64 -20.22 -4.76
N TRP A 382 -19.20 -18.99 -4.45
CA TRP A 382 -19.92 -17.75 -4.72
C TRP A 382 -20.20 -17.56 -6.22
N LEU A 383 -19.21 -17.79 -7.08
CA LEU A 383 -19.36 -17.77 -8.54
C LEU A 383 -20.36 -18.84 -9.02
N TYR A 384 -20.19 -20.08 -8.55
CA TYR A 384 -21.06 -21.19 -8.93
C TYR A 384 -22.52 -20.97 -8.48
N PHE A 385 -22.72 -20.44 -7.27
CA PHE A 385 -24.03 -20.08 -6.73
C PHE A 385 -24.75 -19.06 -7.63
N ILE A 386 -24.07 -17.97 -8.00
CA ILE A 386 -24.64 -16.92 -8.86
C ILE A 386 -24.95 -17.45 -10.27
N CYS A 387 -24.17 -18.41 -10.78
CA CYS A 387 -24.46 -19.07 -12.04
C CYS A 387 -25.66 -20.03 -12.01
N THR A 388 -25.98 -20.65 -10.87
CA THR A 388 -26.83 -21.87 -10.85
C THR A 388 -28.04 -21.85 -9.91
N ASP A 389 -28.02 -21.12 -8.80
CA ASP A 389 -29.10 -21.20 -7.81
C ASP A 389 -30.38 -20.50 -8.32
N PRO A 390 -31.54 -21.19 -8.35
CA PRO A 390 -32.78 -20.64 -8.92
C PRO A 390 -33.31 -19.38 -8.20
N ARG A 391 -32.83 -19.07 -7.00
CA ARG A 391 -33.20 -17.89 -6.19
C ARG A 391 -32.47 -16.61 -6.60
N VAL A 392 -31.34 -16.72 -7.30
CA VAL A 392 -30.62 -15.60 -7.92
C VAL A 392 -31.45 -15.11 -9.12
N PRO A 393 -31.61 -13.79 -9.41
CA PRO A 393 -32.47 -13.31 -10.48
C PRO A 393 -32.04 -13.86 -11.84
N GLU A 394 -33.00 -14.27 -12.68
CA GLU A 394 -32.69 -14.96 -13.96
C GLU A 394 -31.76 -14.14 -14.87
N ALA A 395 -31.97 -12.81 -14.95
CA ALA A 395 -31.11 -11.91 -15.69
C ALA A 395 -29.65 -11.90 -15.16
N THR A 396 -29.48 -11.89 -13.83
CA THR A 396 -28.17 -11.98 -13.17
C THR A 396 -27.50 -13.32 -13.47
N ARG A 397 -28.22 -14.44 -13.35
CA ARG A 397 -27.68 -15.78 -13.69
C ARG A 397 -27.23 -15.85 -15.14
N LYS A 398 -28.10 -15.47 -16.08
CA LYS A 398 -27.80 -15.50 -17.53
C LYS A 398 -26.61 -14.62 -17.89
N LYS A 399 -26.46 -13.45 -17.25
CA LYS A 399 -25.28 -12.59 -17.45
C LYS A 399 -24.03 -13.22 -16.83
N MET A 400 -24.09 -13.80 -15.63
CA MET A 400 -22.92 -14.45 -15.01
C MET A 400 -22.45 -15.67 -15.81
N GLN A 401 -23.37 -16.44 -16.41
CA GLN A 401 -23.08 -17.57 -17.29
C GLN A 401 -22.32 -17.19 -18.58
N GLN A 402 -22.25 -15.89 -18.92
CA GLN A 402 -21.42 -15.40 -20.03
C GLN A 402 -19.94 -15.26 -19.63
N TRP A 403 -19.65 -15.15 -18.32
CA TRP A 403 -18.32 -15.01 -17.75
C TRP A 403 -17.72 -16.35 -17.30
N GLY A 404 -16.39 -16.38 -17.21
CA GLY A 404 -15.60 -17.51 -16.72
C GLY A 404 -14.17 -17.08 -16.41
N LEU A 405 -13.33 -18.01 -15.94
CA LEU A 405 -11.89 -17.75 -15.78
C LEU A 405 -11.22 -17.66 -17.15
N ALA A 406 -10.16 -16.85 -17.28
CA ALA A 406 -9.39 -16.72 -18.52
C ALA A 406 -8.40 -17.89 -18.71
N LYS A 407 -8.52 -18.65 -19.81
CA LYS A 407 -7.65 -19.81 -20.15
C LYS A 407 -6.18 -19.44 -20.30
N ASP A 408 -5.89 -18.18 -20.60
CA ASP A 408 -4.55 -17.68 -20.90
C ASP A 408 -3.91 -16.88 -19.75
N GLU A 409 -4.53 -16.90 -18.57
CA GLU A 409 -4.00 -16.42 -17.29
C GLU A 409 -3.87 -17.58 -16.30
N PHE A 410 -2.94 -17.46 -15.34
CA PHE A 410 -2.71 -18.40 -14.23
C PHE A 410 -2.74 -19.89 -14.64
N VAL A 411 -2.12 -20.20 -15.78
CA VAL A 411 -2.30 -21.46 -16.52
C VAL A 411 -1.85 -22.70 -15.75
N ASP A 412 -1.01 -22.53 -14.72
CA ASP A 412 -0.46 -23.57 -13.87
C ASP A 412 -1.16 -23.68 -12.50
N ASN A 413 -2.13 -22.81 -12.21
CA ASN A 413 -2.97 -22.81 -11.00
C ASN A 413 -4.46 -23.00 -11.34
N GLY A 414 -4.75 -23.67 -12.47
CA GLY A 414 -6.13 -23.94 -12.92
C GLY A 414 -6.90 -22.67 -13.31
N HIS A 415 -6.21 -21.65 -13.83
CA HIS A 415 -6.76 -20.34 -14.18
C HIS A 415 -7.27 -19.52 -12.98
N TRP A 416 -6.94 -19.94 -11.75
CA TRP A 416 -7.21 -19.20 -10.53
C TRP A 416 -6.03 -18.28 -10.19
N PRO A 417 -6.24 -17.05 -9.70
CA PRO A 417 -5.16 -16.16 -9.30
C PRO A 417 -4.24 -16.80 -8.24
N HIS A 418 -2.92 -16.60 -8.36
CA HIS A 418 -1.95 -17.19 -7.43
C HIS A 418 -2.04 -16.59 -6.03
N GLN A 419 -2.28 -15.28 -5.95
CA GLN A 419 -2.15 -14.50 -4.72
C GLN A 419 -3.49 -14.25 -4.04
N LEU A 420 -3.60 -14.59 -2.76
CA LEU A 420 -4.69 -14.09 -1.91
C LEU A 420 -4.43 -12.61 -1.62
N TYR A 421 -5.44 -11.74 -1.75
CA TYR A 421 -5.30 -10.32 -1.47
C TYR A 421 -5.28 -10.04 0.03
N ILE A 422 -4.09 -10.25 0.61
CA ILE A 422 -3.71 -9.86 1.96
C ILE A 422 -3.66 -8.32 1.97
N ARG A 423 -4.75 -7.68 2.40
CA ARG A 423 -4.84 -6.21 2.47
C ARG A 423 -4.03 -5.65 3.63
N GLU A 424 -3.85 -6.44 4.67
CA GLU A 424 -3.30 -6.04 5.96
C GLU A 424 -2.95 -7.30 6.75
N ALA A 425 -1.76 -7.35 7.36
CA ALA A 425 -1.42 -8.42 8.27
C ALA A 425 -0.75 -7.85 9.54
N ARG A 426 0.59 -7.89 9.61
CA ARG A 426 1.36 -7.21 10.64
C ARG A 426 1.75 -5.82 10.14
N ARG A 427 1.73 -4.81 11.01
CA ARG A 427 2.25 -3.46 10.73
C ARG A 427 3.34 -3.15 11.75
N MET A 428 4.53 -2.78 11.30
CA MET A 428 5.67 -2.51 12.19
C MET A 428 5.36 -1.39 13.19
N ILE A 429 5.98 -1.39 14.37
CA ILE A 429 6.03 -0.23 15.29
C ILE A 429 7.47 0.30 15.27
N GLY A 430 7.77 1.02 14.19
CA GLY A 430 9.11 1.47 13.83
C GLY A 430 9.51 2.79 14.49
N SER A 431 10.44 3.51 13.85
CA SER A 431 10.92 4.82 14.34
C SER A 431 9.90 5.95 14.15
N TYR A 432 8.91 5.79 13.26
CA TYR A 432 7.77 6.71 13.09
C TYR A 432 6.54 5.92 12.61
N VAL A 433 5.39 6.08 13.27
CA VAL A 433 4.12 5.44 12.86
C VAL A 433 3.34 6.42 11.99
N MET A 434 3.04 6.07 10.74
CA MET A 434 2.14 6.86 9.88
C MET A 434 0.68 6.70 10.33
N THR A 435 -0.04 7.81 10.49
CA THR A 435 -1.44 7.83 10.97
C THR A 435 -2.35 8.57 10.00
N GLU A 436 -3.66 8.56 10.21
CA GLU A 436 -4.58 9.41 9.44
C GLU A 436 -4.23 10.91 9.57
N ASN A 437 -3.49 11.33 10.60
CA ASN A 437 -3.16 12.73 10.82
C ASN A 437 -2.14 13.26 9.81
N GLU A 438 -1.18 12.46 9.37
CA GLU A 438 -0.27 12.81 8.27
C GLU A 438 -1.02 12.77 6.94
N LEU A 439 -1.79 11.72 6.69
CA LEU A 439 -2.55 11.52 5.45
C LEU A 439 -3.58 12.64 5.21
N LEU A 440 -4.27 13.08 6.26
CA LEU A 440 -5.24 14.19 6.23
C LEU A 440 -4.61 15.58 6.38
N LYS A 441 -3.27 15.67 6.45
CA LYS A 441 -2.47 16.90 6.55
C LYS A 441 -2.79 17.72 7.82
N ARG A 442 -3.13 17.02 8.90
CA ARG A 442 -3.29 17.59 10.25
C ARG A 442 -1.95 17.74 10.97
N GLN A 443 -0.98 16.89 10.63
CA GLN A 443 0.41 16.93 11.09
C GLN A 443 1.38 16.88 9.89
N PRO A 444 2.58 17.47 9.99
CA PRO A 444 3.59 17.38 8.94
C PRO A 444 4.27 16.00 8.95
N THR A 445 4.50 15.44 7.75
CA THR A 445 5.29 14.21 7.62
C THR A 445 6.79 14.53 7.65
N PRO A 446 7.57 14.00 8.61
CA PRO A 446 9.00 14.18 8.62
C PRO A 446 9.68 13.33 7.53
N GLN A 447 10.77 13.83 6.95
CA GLN A 447 11.70 13.04 6.14
C GLN A 447 11.02 12.18 5.06
N SER A 448 10.25 12.81 4.16
CA SER A 448 9.53 12.12 3.09
C SER A 448 10.46 11.32 2.18
N VAL A 449 10.14 10.03 1.99
CA VAL A 449 10.83 9.16 1.01
C VAL A 449 9.92 8.64 -0.09
N GLY A 450 8.64 8.95 -0.03
CA GLY A 450 7.68 8.61 -1.07
C GLY A 450 6.36 9.33 -0.86
N MET A 451 5.45 9.14 -1.81
CA MET A 451 4.14 9.79 -1.81
C MET A 451 3.05 8.73 -1.99
N GLY A 452 2.00 8.84 -1.18
CA GLY A 452 0.72 8.18 -1.42
C GLY A 452 -0.30 9.19 -1.96
N SER A 453 -1.36 8.68 -2.59
CA SER A 453 -2.44 9.54 -3.11
C SER A 453 -3.81 8.89 -3.19
N TYR A 454 -3.94 7.62 -2.80
CA TYR A 454 -5.24 6.96 -2.73
C TYR A 454 -6.08 7.51 -1.58
N THR A 455 -7.34 7.09 -1.50
CA THR A 455 -8.19 7.33 -0.33
C THR A 455 -7.72 6.46 0.84
N MET A 456 -8.06 6.77 2.09
CA MET A 456 -8.00 5.78 3.16
C MET A 456 -9.14 4.80 2.90
N ASP A 457 -8.77 3.59 2.48
CA ASP A 457 -9.65 2.51 2.04
C ASP A 457 -9.49 1.30 2.97
N SER A 458 -10.46 1.12 3.86
CA SER A 458 -10.62 -0.10 4.64
C SER A 458 -11.79 -0.89 4.11
N HIS A 459 -11.58 -2.17 3.81
CA HIS A 459 -12.66 -3.12 3.56
C HIS A 459 -13.35 -3.54 4.86
N ASN A 460 -14.59 -4.07 4.73
CA ASN A 460 -15.28 -4.68 5.86
C ASN A 460 -14.40 -5.66 6.63
N VAL A 461 -14.38 -5.48 7.94
CA VAL A 461 -13.65 -6.32 8.91
C VAL A 461 -14.56 -7.44 9.40
N GLN A 462 -15.83 -7.15 9.70
CA GLN A 462 -16.78 -8.13 10.25
C GLN A 462 -18.21 -8.00 9.70
N ARG A 463 -18.99 -9.07 9.86
CA ARG A 463 -20.44 -9.11 9.63
C ARG A 463 -21.11 -9.57 10.91
N TYR A 464 -22.07 -8.80 11.42
CA TYR A 464 -22.63 -8.95 12.77
C TYR A 464 -24.16 -8.82 12.76
N ILE A 465 -24.76 -9.10 13.91
CA ILE A 465 -26.20 -8.92 14.16
C ILE A 465 -26.41 -7.57 14.88
N THR A 466 -27.25 -6.71 14.34
CA THR A 466 -27.59 -5.41 14.93
C THR A 466 -28.50 -5.57 16.16
N PRO A 467 -28.61 -4.55 17.04
CA PRO A 467 -29.56 -4.55 18.15
C PRO A 467 -31.01 -4.79 17.73
N GLU A 468 -31.37 -4.42 16.50
CA GLU A 468 -32.68 -4.61 15.89
C GLU A 468 -32.95 -6.07 15.45
N GLY A 469 -31.91 -6.92 15.41
CA GLY A 469 -32.00 -8.32 15.01
C GLY A 469 -31.71 -8.58 13.53
N ASP A 470 -31.16 -7.60 12.81
CA ASP A 470 -30.82 -7.68 11.38
C ASP A 470 -29.33 -7.92 11.14
N VAL A 471 -28.96 -8.37 9.94
CA VAL A 471 -27.55 -8.49 9.52
C VAL A 471 -26.97 -7.14 9.06
N GLN A 472 -25.73 -6.85 9.45
CA GLN A 472 -24.99 -5.69 8.93
C GLN A 472 -23.47 -5.99 8.82
N ASN A 473 -22.77 -5.28 7.93
CA ASN A 473 -21.31 -5.31 7.85
C ASN A 473 -20.69 -4.09 8.60
N GLU A 474 -19.42 -4.21 9.01
CA GLU A 474 -18.65 -3.16 9.70
C GLU A 474 -17.19 -3.17 9.22
N GLY A 475 -16.55 -2.00 9.21
CA GLY A 475 -15.13 -1.80 8.87
C GLY A 475 -14.88 -1.20 7.49
N ASP A 476 -15.94 -1.04 6.68
CA ASP A 476 -15.90 -0.39 5.37
C ASP A 476 -15.78 1.14 5.49
N ILE A 477 -14.58 1.66 5.22
CA ILE A 477 -14.23 3.07 5.36
C ILE A 477 -13.58 3.58 4.08
N GLY A 478 -14.22 4.56 3.43
CA GLY A 478 -13.62 5.38 2.37
C GLY A 478 -13.49 6.84 2.82
N VAL A 479 -12.27 7.33 3.06
CA VAL A 479 -12.04 8.73 3.51
C VAL A 479 -10.93 9.40 2.70
N SER A 480 -11.29 10.48 2.01
CA SER A 480 -10.36 11.22 1.14
C SER A 480 -9.21 11.85 1.94
N THR A 481 -7.99 11.59 1.48
CA THR A 481 -6.72 12.17 1.97
C THR A 481 -6.54 13.65 1.59
N LYS A 482 -7.53 14.28 0.92
CA LYS A 482 -7.48 15.68 0.44
C LYS A 482 -6.29 15.91 -0.49
N GLY A 483 -6.10 15.00 -1.45
CA GLY A 483 -4.95 14.99 -2.37
C GLY A 483 -3.73 14.26 -1.80
N PRO A 484 -2.62 14.18 -2.57
CA PRO A 484 -1.44 13.40 -2.19
C PRO A 484 -0.85 13.75 -0.83
N TYR A 485 -0.18 12.79 -0.21
CA TYR A 485 0.44 12.88 1.10
C TYR A 485 1.82 12.21 1.10
N GLN A 486 2.70 12.67 1.99
CA GLN A 486 4.08 12.19 2.12
C GLN A 486 4.14 10.93 2.99
N ILE A 487 5.20 10.12 2.84
CA ILE A 487 5.46 8.92 3.64
C ILE A 487 6.84 9.05 4.29
N ALA A 488 6.89 8.99 5.62
CA ALA A 488 8.09 9.26 6.41
C ALA A 488 9.12 8.13 6.33
N TYR A 489 10.41 8.47 6.24
CA TYR A 489 11.52 7.51 6.29
C TYR A 489 11.48 6.60 7.53
N GLY A 490 11.17 7.18 8.70
CA GLY A 490 11.06 6.47 9.96
C GLY A 490 10.01 5.35 9.99
N SER A 491 9.08 5.33 9.03
CA SER A 491 8.10 4.24 8.89
C SER A 491 8.66 2.98 8.24
N LEU A 492 9.77 3.10 7.49
CA LEU A 492 10.39 1.97 6.78
C LEU A 492 11.45 1.23 7.62
N VAL A 493 11.79 1.76 8.82
CA VAL A 493 12.83 1.22 9.70
C VAL A 493 12.29 0.89 11.09
N PRO A 494 12.74 -0.22 11.71
CA PRO A 494 12.41 -0.54 13.10
C PRO A 494 13.04 0.46 14.06
N LYS A 495 12.77 0.32 15.37
CA LYS A 495 13.52 1.10 16.38
C LYS A 495 14.98 0.63 16.43
N ALA A 496 15.89 1.57 16.71
CA ALA A 496 17.33 1.30 16.65
C ALA A 496 17.84 0.28 17.68
N ASP A 497 17.12 0.11 18.79
CA ASP A 497 17.35 -0.90 19.83
C ASP A 497 16.82 -2.29 19.47
N GLU A 498 15.82 -2.38 18.57
CA GLU A 498 15.27 -3.65 18.07
C GLU A 498 16.13 -4.25 16.95
N CYS A 499 16.48 -3.45 15.93
CA CYS A 499 17.37 -3.85 14.85
C CYS A 499 17.98 -2.66 14.09
N THR A 500 19.25 -2.74 13.69
CA THR A 500 19.99 -1.66 13.01
C THR A 500 20.28 -1.90 11.53
N ASN A 501 19.79 -3.01 10.95
CA ASN A 501 20.05 -3.39 9.55
C ASN A 501 18.88 -4.03 8.80
N LEU A 502 17.64 -3.64 9.13
CA LEU A 502 16.41 -4.11 8.48
C LEU A 502 15.58 -2.95 7.94
N PHE A 503 15.04 -3.10 6.72
CA PHE A 503 13.95 -2.26 6.21
C PHE A 503 12.66 -3.09 6.03
N VAL A 504 11.51 -2.44 6.18
CA VAL A 504 10.18 -3.04 6.00
C VAL A 504 9.30 -2.11 5.15
N PRO A 505 9.45 -2.08 3.81
CA PRO A 505 8.69 -1.17 2.95
C PRO A 505 7.24 -1.61 2.66
N VAL A 506 6.87 -2.88 2.92
CA VAL A 506 5.51 -3.40 2.69
C VAL A 506 4.70 -3.40 3.98
N CYS A 507 5.14 -4.11 5.02
CA CYS A 507 4.52 -4.10 6.35
C CYS A 507 4.95 -2.90 7.22
N LEU A 508 5.11 -1.73 6.57
CA LEU A 508 5.68 -0.52 7.15
C LEU A 508 4.91 0.01 8.38
N SER A 509 5.56 0.89 9.13
CA SER A 509 4.98 1.36 10.38
C SER A 509 3.85 2.35 10.19
N SER A 510 2.64 1.91 10.52
CA SER A 510 1.39 2.65 10.31
C SER A 510 0.26 2.13 11.20
N SER A 511 -0.72 2.99 11.44
CA SER A 511 -2.02 2.57 11.98
C SER A 511 -2.83 1.79 10.94
N HIS A 512 -3.81 1.00 11.38
CA HIS A 512 -4.71 0.25 10.50
C HIS A 512 -5.36 1.14 9.42
N ILE A 513 -5.92 2.30 9.82
CA ILE A 513 -6.61 3.18 8.88
C ILE A 513 -5.65 3.87 7.89
N ALA A 514 -4.45 4.25 8.32
CA ALA A 514 -3.46 4.83 7.44
C ALA A 514 -2.93 3.80 6.44
N PHE A 515 -2.73 2.55 6.89
CA PHE A 515 -2.31 1.46 6.02
C PHE A 515 -3.32 1.22 4.88
N GLY A 516 -4.62 1.42 5.14
CA GLY A 516 -5.67 1.39 4.13
C GLY A 516 -5.43 2.27 2.89
N SER A 517 -4.63 3.34 3.01
CA SER A 517 -4.20 4.16 1.87
C SER A 517 -2.79 3.83 1.36
N ILE A 518 -1.87 3.48 2.27
CA ILE A 518 -0.45 3.28 1.92
C ILE A 518 -0.24 1.95 1.19
N ARG A 519 -1.08 0.93 1.44
CA ARG A 519 -0.96 -0.45 0.95
C ARG A 519 -1.08 -0.69 -0.57
N MET A 520 -0.97 0.35 -1.39
CA MET A 520 -1.14 0.25 -2.84
C MET A 520 0.17 -0.19 -3.51
N GLU A 521 0.09 -1.15 -4.44
CA GLU A 521 1.24 -1.67 -5.20
C GLU A 521 2.18 -0.58 -5.77
N PRO A 522 1.70 0.51 -6.42
CA PRO A 522 2.59 1.60 -6.84
C PRO A 522 3.36 2.27 -5.71
N VAL A 523 2.77 2.36 -4.51
CA VAL A 523 3.43 2.92 -3.32
C VAL A 523 4.46 1.93 -2.77
N PHE A 524 4.14 0.63 -2.71
CA PHE A 524 5.11 -0.41 -2.34
C PHE A 524 6.34 -0.42 -3.27
N MET A 525 6.17 -0.19 -4.57
CA MET A 525 7.30 -0.02 -5.50
C MET A 525 8.17 1.21 -5.18
N ILE A 526 7.56 2.37 -4.86
CA ILE A 526 8.28 3.58 -4.44
C ILE A 526 9.05 3.33 -3.14
N LEU A 527 8.40 2.75 -2.13
CA LEU A 527 9.03 2.50 -0.83
C LEU A 527 10.12 1.42 -0.91
N GLY A 528 9.96 0.43 -1.80
CA GLY A 528 10.99 -0.56 -2.13
C GLY A 528 12.26 0.08 -2.71
N GLN A 529 12.11 0.92 -3.74
CA GLN A 529 13.22 1.69 -4.31
C GLN A 529 13.89 2.59 -3.25
N SER A 530 13.08 3.32 -2.47
CA SER A 530 13.57 4.23 -1.43
C SER A 530 14.40 3.53 -0.35
N ALA A 531 13.88 2.41 0.18
CA ALA A 531 14.54 1.60 1.19
C ALA A 531 15.83 0.96 0.64
N ALA A 532 15.85 0.53 -0.63
CA ALA A 532 17.04 0.04 -1.29
C ALA A 532 18.14 1.13 -1.42
N THR A 533 17.77 2.36 -1.77
CA THR A 533 18.73 3.48 -1.82
C THR A 533 19.34 3.75 -0.45
N ALA A 534 18.51 3.81 0.60
CA ALA A 534 18.96 3.98 1.97
C ALA A 534 19.81 2.80 2.46
N ALA A 535 19.49 1.56 2.06
CA ALA A 535 20.27 0.37 2.37
C ALA A 535 21.69 0.43 1.80
N VAL A 536 21.84 0.84 0.55
CA VAL A 536 23.16 1.00 -0.07
C VAL A 536 23.95 2.13 0.60
N MET A 537 23.32 3.26 0.90
CA MET A 537 23.97 4.35 1.64
C MET A 537 24.39 3.93 3.05
N ALA A 538 23.56 3.18 3.78
CA ALA A 538 23.92 2.65 5.10
C ALA A 538 25.14 1.72 5.06
N ILE A 539 25.29 0.95 3.97
CA ILE A 539 26.47 0.09 3.73
C ILE A 539 27.71 0.91 3.42
N ASP A 540 27.60 1.93 2.58
CA ASP A 540 28.74 2.75 2.13
C ASP A 540 29.25 3.70 3.21
N ASP A 541 28.35 4.31 3.98
CA ASP A 541 28.69 5.17 5.10
C ASP A 541 28.98 4.38 6.40
N ASN A 542 28.73 3.06 6.40
CA ASN A 542 28.87 2.15 7.54
C ASN A 542 28.10 2.61 8.80
N VAL A 543 26.82 2.94 8.62
CA VAL A 543 25.89 3.41 9.67
C VAL A 543 24.73 2.43 9.89
N SER A 544 23.95 2.61 10.95
CA SER A 544 22.65 1.94 11.06
C SER A 544 21.64 2.51 10.07
N VAL A 545 20.60 1.74 9.74
CA VAL A 545 19.53 2.23 8.84
C VAL A 545 18.83 3.48 9.40
N GLN A 546 18.75 3.63 10.73
CA GLN A 546 18.20 4.82 11.39
C GLN A 546 19.12 6.05 11.34
N GLN A 547 20.37 5.92 10.86
CA GLN A 547 21.40 6.96 10.85
C GLN A 547 21.82 7.40 9.43
N VAL A 548 21.11 6.96 8.39
CA VAL A 548 21.34 7.42 7.01
C VAL A 548 21.10 8.93 6.93
N ASP A 549 22.04 9.65 6.32
CA ASP A 549 21.92 11.10 6.06
C ASP A 549 20.73 11.36 5.13
N TYR A 550 19.67 11.95 5.70
CA TYR A 550 18.43 12.20 4.98
C TYR A 550 18.59 13.21 3.83
N ASP A 551 19.43 14.24 3.96
CA ASP A 551 19.56 15.24 2.90
C ASP A 551 20.29 14.65 1.69
N ARG A 552 21.30 13.78 1.93
CA ARG A 552 21.93 12.98 0.87
C ARG A 552 20.97 11.95 0.28
N LEU A 553 20.15 11.28 1.11
CA LEU A 553 19.17 10.29 0.66
C LEU A 553 18.11 10.95 -0.24
N LYS A 554 17.57 12.09 0.21
CA LYS A 554 16.60 12.92 -0.52
C LYS A 554 17.14 13.30 -1.90
N GLN A 555 18.35 13.88 -1.95
CA GLN A 555 19.00 14.27 -3.20
C GLN A 555 19.17 13.07 -4.15
N ARG A 556 19.51 11.89 -3.61
CA ARG A 556 19.69 10.68 -4.42
C ARG A 556 18.38 10.15 -4.98
N ILE A 557 17.33 10.01 -4.18
CA ILE A 557 16.05 9.46 -4.65
C ILE A 557 15.29 10.44 -5.55
N GLU A 558 15.46 11.75 -5.38
CA GLU A 558 14.98 12.77 -6.34
C GLU A 558 15.74 12.67 -7.68
N ALA A 559 17.06 12.42 -7.66
CA ALA A 559 17.86 12.19 -8.86
C ALA A 559 17.51 10.88 -9.59
N ASP A 560 17.13 9.84 -8.85
CA ASP A 560 16.57 8.58 -9.39
C ASP A 560 15.08 8.72 -9.81
N GLY A 561 14.54 9.95 -9.80
CA GLY A 561 13.25 10.30 -10.40
C GLY A 561 12.02 10.08 -9.50
N GLN A 562 12.18 9.87 -8.19
CA GLN A 562 11.05 9.81 -7.27
C GLN A 562 10.44 11.18 -7.00
N VAL A 563 9.18 11.18 -6.57
CA VAL A 563 8.45 12.37 -6.11
C VAL A 563 8.29 12.29 -4.59
N LEU A 564 8.80 13.30 -3.87
CA LEU A 564 8.81 13.36 -2.40
C LEU A 564 7.92 14.44 -1.79
N THR A 565 7.47 15.37 -2.63
CA THR A 565 6.56 16.48 -2.32
C THR A 565 5.59 16.62 -3.48
N TYR A 566 4.38 17.12 -3.20
CA TYR A 566 3.41 17.44 -4.24
C TYR A 566 2.70 18.74 -3.91
N SER A 567 3.04 19.78 -4.66
CA SER A 567 2.46 21.11 -4.51
C SER A 567 1.23 21.32 -5.41
N GLY A 568 1.07 20.52 -6.48
CA GLY A 568 -0.08 20.57 -7.39
C GLY A 568 0.26 20.19 -8.84
N SER A 569 -0.71 20.35 -9.73
CA SER A 569 -0.47 20.41 -11.19
C SER A 569 -0.51 21.86 -11.66
N ILE A 570 0.47 22.26 -12.48
CA ILE A 570 0.52 23.57 -13.12
C ILE A 570 -0.66 23.68 -14.11
N ASP A 571 -1.57 24.63 -13.89
CA ASP A 571 -2.55 25.05 -14.91
C ASP A 571 -1.88 26.06 -15.83
N PRO A 572 -1.52 25.72 -17.08
CA PRO A 572 -0.77 26.62 -17.96
C PRO A 572 -1.57 27.87 -18.39
N GLN A 573 -2.87 27.95 -18.09
CA GLN A 573 -3.69 29.15 -18.32
C GLN A 573 -3.73 30.09 -17.11
N LYS A 574 -3.33 29.63 -15.92
CA LYS A 574 -3.42 30.39 -14.65
C LYS A 574 -2.13 30.48 -13.86
N SER A 575 -1.11 29.71 -14.20
CA SER A 575 0.15 29.62 -13.48
C SER A 575 1.33 30.21 -14.27
N VAL A 576 2.26 30.83 -13.54
CA VAL A 576 3.59 31.22 -14.02
C VAL A 576 4.64 30.41 -13.27
N SER A 577 5.54 29.71 -13.97
CA SER A 577 6.59 28.92 -13.31
C SER A 577 7.71 29.81 -12.76
N VAL A 578 8.21 29.49 -11.56
CA VAL A 578 9.41 30.15 -10.98
C VAL A 578 10.59 30.13 -11.94
N LYS A 579 10.76 29.08 -12.76
CA LYS A 579 11.86 28.97 -13.74
C LYS A 579 11.79 30.03 -14.86
N SER A 580 10.62 30.63 -15.11
CA SER A 580 10.44 31.73 -16.07
C SER A 580 10.51 33.13 -15.44
N LEU A 581 10.54 33.23 -14.10
CA LEU A 581 10.54 34.49 -13.39
C LEU A 581 11.99 34.98 -13.13
N PRO A 582 12.29 36.28 -13.31
CA PRO A 582 13.60 36.82 -12.98
C PRO A 582 13.82 36.93 -11.47
N GLY A 583 15.10 36.94 -11.06
CA GLY A 583 15.52 37.11 -9.66
C GLY A 583 15.37 35.85 -8.82
N ILE A 584 15.20 36.04 -7.51
CA ILE A 584 14.95 34.96 -6.55
C ILE A 584 13.46 35.01 -6.19
N VAL A 585 12.75 33.90 -6.35
CA VAL A 585 11.32 33.79 -6.00
C VAL A 585 11.17 32.74 -4.92
N VAL A 586 10.43 33.08 -3.86
CA VAL A 586 10.00 32.14 -2.81
C VAL A 586 8.49 32.00 -2.94
N ASP A 587 8.04 30.78 -3.25
CA ASP A 587 6.64 30.41 -3.47
C ASP A 587 5.94 30.13 -2.12
N ASP A 588 4.60 30.08 -2.09
CA ASP A 588 3.86 29.82 -0.84
C ASP A 588 4.05 28.38 -0.33
N ASP A 589 4.43 27.45 -1.21
CA ASP A 589 4.84 26.09 -0.82
C ASP A 589 6.17 26.03 -0.03
N GLN A 590 6.95 27.13 -0.07
CA GLN A 590 8.19 27.33 0.68
C GLN A 590 8.03 28.28 1.88
N ALA A 591 6.85 28.85 2.09
CA ALA A 591 6.61 29.76 3.21
C ALA A 591 6.49 29.01 4.55
N THR A 592 7.10 29.54 5.61
CA THR A 592 6.86 29.06 6.97
C THR A 592 5.54 29.64 7.48
N LEU A 593 4.55 28.78 7.73
CA LEU A 593 3.19 29.17 8.09
C LEU A 593 2.94 29.05 9.60
N THR A 594 2.15 29.98 10.13
CA THR A 594 1.50 29.85 11.44
C THR A 594 0.00 30.01 11.27
N GLY A 595 -0.78 29.34 12.14
CA GLY A 595 -2.24 29.26 11.99
C GLY A 595 -2.67 28.34 10.85
N GLN A 596 -3.95 28.39 10.49
CA GLN A 596 -4.54 27.52 9.47
C GLN A 596 -4.60 28.23 8.12
N TRP A 597 -4.06 27.57 7.09
CA TRP A 597 -4.05 28.02 5.71
C TRP A 597 -4.64 26.93 4.79
N LYS A 598 -5.19 27.34 3.65
CA LYS A 598 -5.83 26.45 2.68
C LYS A 598 -5.39 26.79 1.26
N GLN A 599 -4.84 25.79 0.58
CA GLN A 599 -4.47 25.84 -0.84
C GLN A 599 -5.68 26.06 -1.76
N SER A 600 -5.46 26.75 -2.86
CA SER A 600 -6.48 27.06 -3.88
C SER A 600 -5.86 27.32 -5.25
N GLN A 601 -6.61 26.98 -6.30
CA GLN A 601 -6.31 27.28 -7.70
C GLN A 601 -7.46 28.07 -8.37
N ALA A 602 -8.41 28.57 -7.58
CA ALA A 602 -9.71 29.04 -8.09
C ALA A 602 -9.63 30.34 -8.90
N ASN A 603 -8.66 31.22 -8.61
CA ASN A 603 -8.45 32.50 -9.29
C ASN A 603 -6.98 32.60 -9.72
N GLY A 604 -6.70 32.91 -10.98
CA GLY A 604 -5.35 33.26 -11.45
C GLY A 604 -5.17 34.77 -11.70
N PRO A 605 -3.98 35.20 -12.13
CA PRO A 605 -2.75 34.39 -12.20
C PRO A 605 -2.20 34.08 -10.79
N TYR A 606 -1.41 33.01 -10.69
CA TYR A 606 -0.62 32.65 -9.52
C TYR A 606 0.73 32.05 -9.95
N VAL A 607 1.65 31.85 -9.01
CA VAL A 607 2.96 31.23 -9.26
C VAL A 607 2.86 29.71 -9.03
N GLN A 608 3.60 28.95 -9.84
CA GLN A 608 3.73 27.49 -9.79
C GLN A 608 2.41 26.70 -9.67
N TYR A 609 1.93 26.40 -8.47
CA TYR A 609 0.91 25.38 -8.26
C TYR A 609 -0.41 25.91 -7.72
N GLY A 610 -0.46 27.12 -7.17
CA GLY A 610 -1.67 27.64 -6.54
C GLY A 610 -1.39 28.90 -5.74
N TYR A 611 -2.21 29.11 -4.72
CA TYR A 611 -2.03 30.14 -3.71
C TYR A 611 -2.75 29.70 -2.44
N GLN A 612 -2.28 30.15 -1.27
CA GLN A 612 -2.94 29.85 0.00
C GLN A 612 -3.75 31.03 0.53
N HIS A 613 -4.87 30.72 1.17
CA HIS A 613 -5.68 31.67 1.92
C HIS A 613 -5.81 31.25 3.39
N HIS A 614 -5.87 32.22 4.30
CA HIS A 614 -6.07 31.89 5.71
C HIS A 614 -7.44 31.25 5.97
N VAL A 615 -7.58 30.54 7.10
CA VAL A 615 -8.84 30.01 7.63
C VAL A 615 -9.05 30.53 9.06
N ASN A 616 -10.27 30.98 9.38
CA ASN A 616 -10.71 31.40 10.72
C ASN A 616 -9.82 32.46 11.43
N ALA A 617 -9.47 33.56 10.76
CA ALA A 617 -8.62 34.62 11.33
C ALA A 617 -9.27 35.51 12.42
N LYS A 618 -10.36 35.07 13.07
CA LYS A 618 -11.00 35.81 14.17
C LYS A 618 -10.46 35.44 15.56
N ASP A 619 -10.06 34.19 15.75
CA ASP A 619 -9.61 33.64 17.03
C ASP A 619 -8.10 33.34 17.05
N TYR A 620 -7.47 33.40 15.88
CA TYR A 620 -6.04 33.20 15.65
C TYR A 620 -5.58 34.21 14.60
N GLU A 621 -4.30 34.60 14.63
CA GLU A 621 -3.70 35.52 13.66
C GLU A 621 -2.68 34.77 12.77
N PRO A 622 -3.13 33.98 11.77
CA PRO A 622 -2.23 33.34 10.82
C PRO A 622 -1.21 34.30 10.21
N THR A 623 0.03 33.84 10.12
CA THR A 623 1.11 34.52 9.38
C THR A 623 1.81 33.57 8.42
N ALA A 624 2.44 34.12 7.40
CA ALA A 624 3.29 33.40 6.46
C ALA A 624 4.63 34.12 6.30
N THR A 625 5.74 33.40 6.45
CA THR A 625 7.10 33.97 6.40
C THR A 625 7.86 33.38 5.22
N PHE A 626 8.19 34.25 4.26
CA PHE A 626 9.02 33.96 3.09
C PHE A 626 10.47 34.34 3.39
N SER A 627 11.39 33.37 3.39
CA SER A 627 12.78 33.55 3.86
C SER A 627 13.79 33.21 2.75
N PRO A 628 14.19 34.17 1.90
CA PRO A 628 15.17 33.94 0.84
C PRO A 628 16.62 33.94 1.35
N THR A 629 17.50 33.25 0.64
CA THR A 629 18.96 33.45 0.75
C THR A 629 19.39 34.51 -0.28
N LEU A 630 19.79 35.70 0.18
CA LEU A 630 20.17 36.82 -0.68
C LEU A 630 21.68 37.13 -0.57
N GLN A 631 22.26 37.69 -1.63
CA GLN A 631 23.56 38.35 -1.55
C GLN A 631 23.40 39.77 -1.00
N THR A 632 24.47 40.37 -0.48
CA THR A 632 24.46 41.79 -0.12
C THR A 632 24.15 42.67 -1.34
N GLY A 633 23.23 43.62 -1.18
CA GLY A 633 22.83 44.57 -2.22
C GLY A 633 21.42 45.11 -2.05
N THR A 634 21.01 46.01 -2.94
CA THR A 634 19.63 46.53 -3.00
C THR A 634 18.76 45.62 -3.87
N TYR A 635 17.59 45.26 -3.36
CA TYR A 635 16.60 44.47 -4.08
C TYR A 635 15.26 45.20 -4.12
N GLU A 636 14.58 45.18 -5.27
CA GLU A 636 13.14 45.42 -5.33
C GLU A 636 12.45 44.14 -4.84
N VAL A 637 11.58 44.29 -3.84
CA VAL A 637 10.81 43.18 -3.28
C VAL A 637 9.38 43.31 -3.78
N ARG A 638 8.86 42.24 -4.38
CA ARG A 638 7.50 42.16 -4.92
C ARG A 638 6.74 41.00 -4.29
N MET A 639 5.43 41.15 -4.18
CA MET A 639 4.52 40.09 -3.73
C MET A 639 3.51 39.79 -4.83
N ALA A 640 3.31 38.51 -5.14
CA ALA A 640 2.24 38.03 -6.00
C ALA A 640 0.96 37.74 -5.20
N PHE A 641 -0.19 37.90 -5.83
CA PHE A 641 -1.48 37.35 -5.38
C PHE A 641 -2.55 37.46 -6.48
N PRO A 642 -3.49 36.51 -6.61
CA PRO A 642 -4.58 36.65 -7.56
C PRO A 642 -5.63 37.75 -7.24
N ARG A 643 -6.45 38.09 -8.23
CA ARG A 643 -7.69 38.89 -8.06
C ARG A 643 -8.79 38.22 -7.23
N ASN A 644 -9.37 38.84 -6.18
CA ASN A 644 -10.81 38.62 -5.85
C ASN A 644 -11.43 39.71 -4.96
N THR A 645 -12.74 39.96 -5.12
CA THR A 645 -13.51 40.93 -4.32
C THR A 645 -13.66 40.57 -2.84
N ASN A 646 -13.53 39.28 -2.47
CA ASN A 646 -13.62 38.81 -1.08
C ASN A 646 -12.29 38.90 -0.28
N ARG A 647 -11.20 39.34 -0.91
CA ARG A 647 -9.88 39.48 -0.26
C ARG A 647 -9.82 40.71 0.63
N ALA A 648 -8.80 40.82 1.47
CA ALA A 648 -8.56 42.00 2.30
C ALA A 648 -7.99 43.18 1.48
N THR A 649 -8.30 44.40 1.91
CA THR A 649 -7.81 45.67 1.34
C THR A 649 -6.60 46.23 2.07
N ASN A 650 -6.26 45.67 3.23
CA ASN A 650 -5.36 46.23 4.22
C ASN A 650 -4.34 45.22 4.77
N VAL A 651 -3.96 44.21 3.97
CA VAL A 651 -3.05 43.12 4.39
C VAL A 651 -1.73 43.69 4.90
N PRO A 652 -1.35 43.49 6.17
CA PRO A 652 -0.04 43.90 6.67
C PRO A 652 1.05 42.96 6.15
N VAL A 653 2.04 43.54 5.48
CA VAL A 653 3.21 42.83 4.94
C VAL A 653 4.48 43.49 5.46
N THR A 654 5.24 42.79 6.30
CA THR A 654 6.47 43.30 6.93
C THR A 654 7.69 42.75 6.20
N VAL A 655 8.45 43.64 5.55
CA VAL A 655 9.76 43.32 4.96
C VAL A 655 10.83 43.54 6.04
N ARG A 656 11.59 42.48 6.36
CA ARG A 656 12.78 42.53 7.23
C ARG A 656 14.01 42.68 6.35
N HIS A 657 14.77 43.77 6.54
CA HIS A 657 15.89 44.18 5.70
C HIS A 657 17.02 44.76 6.56
N ARG A 658 18.15 45.12 5.95
CA ARG A 658 19.37 45.57 6.66
C ARG A 658 19.13 46.78 7.57
N GLY A 659 18.17 47.65 7.22
CA GLY A 659 17.79 48.82 8.00
C GLY A 659 16.75 48.57 9.10
N GLY A 660 16.32 47.32 9.31
CA GLY A 660 15.31 46.95 10.30
C GLY A 660 14.08 46.29 9.66
N GLN A 661 12.89 46.84 9.91
CA GLN A 661 11.64 46.31 9.39
C GLN A 661 10.77 47.43 8.82
N THR A 662 10.09 47.18 7.71
CA THR A 662 9.14 48.10 7.07
C THR A 662 7.83 47.37 6.83
N GLU A 663 6.72 47.89 7.38
CA GLU A 663 5.37 47.39 7.09
C GLU A 663 4.78 48.14 5.89
N VAL A 664 4.17 47.38 4.98
CA VAL A 664 3.41 47.85 3.81
C VAL A 664 2.01 47.26 3.89
N LYS A 665 0.98 48.05 3.62
CA LYS A 665 -0.40 47.55 3.52
C LYS A 665 -0.77 47.27 2.07
N VAL A 666 -1.10 46.01 1.78
CA VAL A 666 -1.42 45.53 0.44
C VAL A 666 -2.93 45.35 0.30
N ASN A 667 -3.50 45.94 -0.76
CA ASN A 667 -4.90 45.74 -1.14
C ASN A 667 -4.99 44.59 -2.15
N GLN A 668 -5.60 43.47 -1.75
CA GLN A 668 -5.72 42.27 -2.58
C GLN A 668 -7.04 42.19 -3.36
N ARG A 669 -7.91 43.21 -3.29
CA ARG A 669 -9.12 43.31 -4.13
C ARG A 669 -8.83 43.86 -5.52
N VAL A 670 -7.74 44.62 -5.69
CA VAL A 670 -7.34 45.26 -6.95
C VAL A 670 -6.38 44.38 -7.75
N THR A 671 -6.30 44.58 -9.06
CA THR A 671 -5.31 43.91 -9.90
C THR A 671 -3.92 44.41 -9.54
N PRO A 672 -2.95 43.53 -9.25
CA PRO A 672 -1.56 43.92 -9.04
C PRO A 672 -1.02 44.68 -10.27
N PRO A 673 -0.31 45.80 -10.10
CA PRO A 673 0.02 46.71 -11.20
C PRO A 673 1.16 46.24 -12.12
N ILE A 674 1.87 45.16 -11.78
CA ILE A 674 2.99 44.62 -12.55
C ILE A 674 2.57 43.24 -13.09
N ASP A 675 2.47 43.14 -14.41
CA ASP A 675 2.11 41.91 -15.15
C ASP A 675 0.80 41.24 -14.67
N ASP A 676 -0.15 42.05 -14.19
CA ASP A 676 -1.42 41.65 -13.54
C ASP A 676 -1.27 40.68 -12.35
N GLN A 677 -0.05 40.48 -11.83
CA GLN A 677 0.31 39.47 -10.82
C GLN A 677 1.06 40.04 -9.61
N TRP A 678 1.95 41.02 -9.80
CA TRP A 678 2.88 41.50 -8.77
C TRP A 678 2.57 42.92 -8.27
N VAL A 679 2.71 43.12 -6.95
CA VAL A 679 2.80 44.45 -6.32
C VAL A 679 4.21 44.67 -5.80
N SER A 680 4.77 45.87 -6.00
CA SER A 680 6.05 46.25 -5.38
C SER A 680 5.83 46.63 -3.92
N LEU A 681 6.54 45.96 -3.00
CA LEU A 681 6.61 46.32 -1.58
C LEU A 681 7.65 47.43 -1.34
N GLY A 682 8.55 47.68 -2.29
CA GLY A 682 9.58 48.71 -2.22
C GLY A 682 10.96 48.19 -2.60
N LYS A 683 11.97 49.05 -2.40
CA LYS A 683 13.39 48.73 -2.62
C LYS A 683 14.12 48.80 -1.29
N PHE A 684 14.83 47.73 -0.94
CA PHE A 684 15.46 47.56 0.37
C PHE A 684 16.90 47.04 0.22
N GLU A 685 17.79 47.46 1.11
CA GLU A 685 19.11 46.85 1.22
C GLU A 685 19.05 45.57 2.05
N PHE A 686 19.73 44.53 1.56
CA PHE A 686 19.95 43.27 2.27
C PHE A 686 21.45 43.03 2.46
N ASP A 687 21.80 42.27 3.50
CA ASP A 687 23.15 41.82 3.81
C ASP A 687 23.15 40.29 3.83
N ALA A 688 24.12 39.65 3.16
CA ALA A 688 24.21 38.19 3.11
C ALA A 688 24.39 37.53 4.49
N ASN A 689 24.79 38.30 5.51
CA ASN A 689 25.00 37.82 6.88
C ASN A 689 23.80 38.13 7.81
N GLN A 690 22.69 38.67 7.29
CA GLN A 690 21.49 38.97 8.07
C GLN A 690 20.26 38.25 7.48
N PRO A 691 19.35 37.72 8.32
CA PRO A 691 18.17 37.02 7.84
C PRO A 691 17.19 37.98 7.13
N ALA A 692 17.06 37.81 5.82
CA ALA A 692 16.02 38.43 5.01
C ALA A 692 14.69 37.70 5.20
N ALA A 693 13.58 38.43 5.35
CA ALA A 693 12.25 37.81 5.39
C ALA A 693 11.15 38.77 4.93
N VAL A 694 10.09 38.23 4.35
CA VAL A 694 8.80 38.93 4.17
C VAL A 694 7.73 38.18 4.95
N VAL A 695 7.09 38.87 5.89
CA VAL A 695 6.06 38.31 6.77
C VAL A 695 4.70 38.88 6.37
N VAL A 696 3.80 38.04 5.89
CA VAL A 696 2.41 38.40 5.60
C VAL A 696 1.55 38.05 6.82
N GLY A 697 0.84 39.02 7.38
CA GLY A 697 -0.03 38.84 8.55
C GLY A 697 -1.52 38.94 8.22
N SER A 698 -2.37 38.50 9.16
CA SER A 698 -3.84 38.58 9.07
C SER A 698 -4.52 39.44 10.13
N HIS A 699 -3.76 39.93 11.12
CA HIS A 699 -4.28 40.80 12.18
C HIS A 699 -5.02 42.03 11.61
N GLY A 700 -6.25 42.27 12.07
CA GLY A 700 -7.04 43.45 11.71
C GLY A 700 -7.47 43.55 10.24
N THR A 701 -7.42 42.46 9.48
CA THR A 701 -7.76 42.47 8.04
C THR A 701 -9.26 42.42 7.76
N ASP A 702 -9.72 43.09 6.69
CA ASP A 702 -11.16 43.23 6.34
C ASP A 702 -11.68 42.17 5.34
N GLY A 703 -10.96 41.06 5.17
CA GLY A 703 -11.30 39.99 4.23
C GLY A 703 -10.25 38.88 4.23
N TYR A 704 -10.31 37.97 3.25
CA TYR A 704 -9.31 36.90 3.14
C TYR A 704 -7.92 37.45 2.81
N VAL A 705 -6.91 37.03 3.57
CA VAL A 705 -5.50 37.26 3.26
C VAL A 705 -4.98 36.10 2.43
N ILE A 706 -4.25 36.45 1.38
CA ILE A 706 -3.75 35.52 0.38
C ILE A 706 -2.23 35.64 0.28
N ILE A 707 -1.60 34.50 0.08
CA ILE A 707 -0.16 34.34 -0.16
C ILE A 707 0.02 33.46 -1.40
N ASP A 708 1.01 33.78 -2.22
CA ASP A 708 1.25 33.16 -3.54
C ASP A 708 2.77 33.12 -3.76
N ALA A 709 3.43 34.26 -3.97
CA ALA A 709 4.89 34.29 -3.99
C ALA A 709 5.49 35.64 -3.58
N VAL A 710 6.78 35.64 -3.24
CA VAL A 710 7.59 36.84 -3.04
C VAL A 710 8.82 36.79 -3.94
N GLN A 711 9.03 37.83 -4.75
CA GLN A 711 10.13 37.96 -5.70
C GLN A 711 11.11 39.05 -5.26
N PHE A 712 12.41 38.75 -5.36
CA PHE A 712 13.52 39.62 -5.01
C PHE A 712 14.36 39.88 -6.27
N LEU A 713 14.23 41.08 -6.84
CA LEU A 713 14.98 41.52 -8.02
C LEU A 713 16.14 42.40 -7.62
N LYS A 714 17.38 41.95 -7.88
CA LYS A 714 18.58 42.75 -7.58
C LYS A 714 18.56 44.03 -8.44
N VAL A 715 18.66 45.19 -7.79
CA VAL A 715 18.70 46.48 -8.47
C VAL A 715 20.15 46.76 -8.84
N GLU A 716 20.44 46.85 -10.13
CA GLU A 716 21.76 47.29 -10.60
C GLU A 716 22.01 48.75 -10.19
N THR A 717 23.04 48.98 -9.38
CA THR A 717 23.62 50.30 -9.18
C THR A 717 24.34 50.72 -10.46
N LYS A 718 23.88 51.81 -11.08
CA LYS A 718 24.62 52.54 -12.11
C LYS A 718 25.85 53.23 -11.54
#